data_AF-A0A1S9IDZ3-F1
#
_entry.id   AF-A0A1S9IDZ3-F1
#
_cell.length_a   1.000
_cell.length_b   1.000
_cell.length_c   1.000
_cell.angle_alpha   90.00
_cell.angle_beta   90.00
_cell.angle_gamma   90.00
#
_symmetry.space_group_name_H-M   'P 1'
#
loop_
_entity.id
_entity.type
_entity.pdbx_description
1 polymer ?
#
loop_
_entity_poly.entity_id
_entity_poly.type
_entity_poly.pdbx_seq_one_letter_code
_entity_poly.pdbx_strand_id
1 'polypeptide(L)'
;MNKNFKTLKKASALAISTSILLGISTPVYALEEKQKEKNTYKILNDNSYVLNTKKINQKSLKTPTTAPSAFQLSKDNWDGSPNYTISMDMWYGTNGDMWKLYENGKLVHEGKLVNNSPNPQHAEVKFTNKKNGTYTYTAELINSVGVTKSKNTIVHEVTKNDTPIELPLPESVSGKPAVGYKVLNEDDNNFEWAVFISNPNKNYIWEGSSFSVWGMSFETDNKITSVSNADSFKQNGKNVVINLKQDERLLPYNTTRIFIVKGKKTSSKAPTNFKSNLIRGDINYPKFASLPSSFTKNKPDLNEKDLIVNKTDYYNPKVKVNTGNKLMYDNPASDTQLIIPLPKKMPVPINGVDGLRIWMPSKYLAMGIGTGTEYFGLNPNFMIGLSIKENFTCGLVPLEAGYTENIVTVDGKKWSWPIQKKHPDGPFQQEKGNFNEIKKQYPDYFPDSAEHENYVTLKTGEPDDPSYIHAAMSSYMSLTMTREFLYAIPNNDFSRVLKEAKDPWAEFVLVDNAYNRGVYGLLQRKLFTEHRDKLINSTDINKDFNLSGFANHIENIQNVIKAMDSETENFYDANITWNDMENYFKELRLYYGRNVPNDEEWNAMKNDVKRAYDVLSKHWGGDHVSLRYDFLTLLRVCEKHLPEDKQPAPTGTSWIEQVNSANNIN
;
A
#
# COMPACT_ATOMS: atom_id res chain seq x y z
N MET A 1 -40.38 29.40 -43.07
CA MET A 1 -39.11 28.73 -43.49
C MET A 1 -38.01 29.12 -42.52
N ASN A 2 -37.14 28.18 -42.13
CA ASN A 2 -35.79 28.36 -41.52
C ASN A 2 -35.65 29.26 -40.27
N LYS A 3 -34.77 28.99 -39.29
CA LYS A 3 -34.04 27.79 -38.86
C LYS A 3 -33.51 28.14 -37.46
N ASN A 4 -34.09 27.63 -36.37
CA ASN A 4 -33.61 27.92 -35.00
C ASN A 4 -33.19 26.63 -34.28
N PHE A 5 -31.97 26.17 -34.57
CA PHE A 5 -31.27 25.23 -33.69
C PHE A 5 -30.76 25.99 -32.48
N LYS A 6 -31.34 25.76 -31.30
CA LYS A 6 -30.77 26.23 -30.03
C LYS A 6 -29.52 25.41 -29.72
N THR A 7 -28.39 26.10 -29.63
CA THR A 7 -27.12 25.56 -29.16
C THR A 7 -27.14 25.32 -27.65
N LEU A 8 -26.76 24.13 -27.22
CA LEU A 8 -26.39 23.86 -25.82
C LEU A 8 -25.06 24.55 -25.51
N LYS A 9 -25.02 25.39 -24.46
CA LYS A 9 -23.76 25.86 -23.86
C LYS A 9 -23.75 25.66 -22.35
N LYS A 10 -22.70 24.94 -21.94
CA LYS A 10 -22.20 24.65 -20.59
C LYS A 10 -22.54 25.70 -19.52
N ALA A 11 -23.12 25.23 -18.41
CA ALA A 11 -23.21 25.98 -17.14
C ALA A 11 -23.28 25.02 -15.93
N SER A 12 -22.17 24.32 -15.67
CA SER A 12 -21.95 23.53 -14.44
C SER A 12 -20.47 23.14 -14.29
N ALA A 13 -19.61 24.16 -14.24
CA ALA A 13 -18.18 24.00 -13.96
C ALA A 13 -17.85 24.61 -12.59
N LEU A 14 -18.27 23.93 -11.53
CA LEU A 14 -17.84 24.18 -10.15
C LEU A 14 -17.98 22.88 -9.34
N ALA A 15 -17.06 22.61 -8.43
CA ALA A 15 -17.00 21.43 -7.55
C ALA A 15 -16.61 20.06 -8.19
N ILE A 16 -15.52 20.01 -8.96
CA ILE A 16 -14.65 18.81 -9.05
C ILE A 16 -13.17 19.25 -8.97
N SER A 17 -12.72 19.70 -7.80
CA SER A 17 -11.30 20.06 -7.58
C SER A 17 -10.93 20.06 -6.08
N THR A 18 -11.28 19.01 -5.34
CA THR A 18 -10.86 18.85 -3.92
C THR A 18 -10.65 17.40 -3.47
N SER A 19 -10.83 16.40 -4.34
CA SER A 19 -10.78 14.97 -3.97
C SER A 19 -9.42 14.30 -4.23
N ILE A 20 -8.41 15.05 -4.71
CA ILE A 20 -7.10 14.51 -5.10
C ILE A 20 -6.07 14.59 -3.96
N LEU A 21 -6.41 15.19 -2.80
CA LEU A 21 -5.44 15.64 -1.80
C LEU A 21 -5.60 15.03 -0.39
N LEU A 22 -6.07 13.78 -0.26
CA LEU A 22 -6.29 13.17 1.06
C LEU A 22 -5.89 11.70 1.23
N GLY A 23 -5.38 10.99 0.22
CA GLY A 23 -4.88 9.61 0.35
C GLY A 23 -5.89 8.52 0.80
N ILE A 24 -7.11 8.90 1.19
CA ILE A 24 -8.18 7.97 1.60
C ILE A 24 -8.75 7.31 0.36
N SER A 25 -8.42 6.04 0.16
CA SER A 25 -9.19 5.16 -0.70
C SER A 25 -10.59 5.00 -0.10
N THR A 26 -11.53 5.85 -0.52
CA THR A 26 -12.95 5.61 -0.27
C THR A 26 -13.30 4.25 -0.90
N PRO A 27 -13.76 3.25 -0.12
CA PRO A 27 -14.16 1.99 -0.71
C PRO A 27 -15.28 2.27 -1.71
N VAL A 28 -15.15 1.71 -2.91
CA VAL A 28 -16.12 1.98 -3.99
C VAL A 28 -17.44 1.34 -3.60
N TYR A 29 -18.37 2.18 -3.12
CA TYR A 29 -19.72 1.74 -2.78
C TYR A 29 -20.41 1.22 -4.03
N ALA A 30 -21.05 0.07 -3.91
CA ALA A 30 -21.77 -0.56 -5.01
C ALA A 30 -22.85 0.38 -5.55
N LEU A 31 -22.71 0.77 -6.82
CA LEU A 31 -23.81 1.38 -7.57
C LEU A 31 -24.83 0.28 -7.89
N GLU A 32 -25.97 0.31 -7.20
CA GLU A 32 -27.14 -0.45 -7.64
C GLU A 32 -27.62 0.09 -9.00
N GLU A 33 -27.51 -0.72 -10.06
CA GLU A 33 -28.30 -0.47 -11.26
C GLU A 33 -29.78 -0.67 -10.93
N LYS A 34 -30.49 0.44 -10.67
CA LYS A 34 -31.95 0.43 -10.68
C LYS A 34 -32.44 -0.03 -12.04
N GLN A 35 -33.18 -1.14 -12.06
CA GLN A 35 -33.87 -1.62 -13.26
C GLN A 35 -34.69 -0.49 -13.87
N LYS A 36 -34.38 -0.12 -15.12
CA LYS A 36 -35.22 0.80 -15.89
C LYS A 36 -36.48 0.04 -16.35
N GLU A 37 -37.63 0.45 -15.83
CA GLU A 37 -38.92 -0.04 -16.29
C GLU A 37 -39.15 0.26 -17.80
N LYS A 38 -39.92 -0.62 -18.43
CA LYS A 38 -40.25 -0.53 -19.86
C LYS A 38 -41.21 0.62 -20.15
N ASN A 39 -40.75 1.64 -20.87
CA ASN A 39 -41.65 2.55 -21.57
C ASN A 39 -42.09 1.94 -22.92
N THR A 40 -43.26 1.31 -22.89
CA THR A 40 -43.92 0.76 -24.08
C THR A 40 -44.62 1.88 -24.85
N TYR A 41 -44.14 2.23 -26.04
CA TYR A 41 -44.85 3.16 -26.91
C TYR A 41 -45.96 2.45 -27.68
N LYS A 42 -47.22 2.81 -27.39
CA LYS A 42 -48.35 2.53 -28.29
C LYS A 42 -48.34 3.53 -29.44
N ILE A 43 -48.40 3.04 -30.67
CA ILE A 43 -49.00 3.77 -31.80
C ILE A 43 -49.96 2.79 -32.49
N LEU A 44 -51.23 3.22 -32.59
CA LEU A 44 -52.25 2.64 -33.47
C LEU A 44 -52.35 3.52 -34.71
N ASN A 45 -52.55 2.94 -35.88
CA ASN A 45 -53.73 3.20 -36.71
C ASN A 45 -53.77 2.31 -37.96
N ASP A 46 -55.00 2.05 -38.40
CA ASP A 46 -55.36 1.20 -39.54
C ASP A 46 -54.97 1.78 -40.90
N ASN A 47 -54.90 0.91 -41.92
CA ASN A 47 -55.80 1.01 -43.07
C ASN A 47 -55.90 -0.32 -43.86
N SER A 48 -57.11 -0.62 -44.33
CA SER A 48 -57.54 -1.83 -45.03
C SER A 48 -57.28 -1.77 -46.55
N TYR A 49 -57.02 -2.88 -47.24
CA TYR A 49 -57.96 -3.75 -48.01
C TYR A 49 -57.09 -4.59 -49.00
N VAL A 50 -57.47 -5.70 -49.66
CA VAL A 50 -58.68 -6.56 -49.68
C VAL A 50 -58.24 -8.02 -50.01
N LEU A 51 -59.13 -9.01 -49.88
CA LEU A 51 -58.88 -10.42 -50.25
C LEU A 51 -58.71 -10.66 -51.75
N ASN A 52 -57.95 -11.71 -52.12
CA ASN A 52 -58.43 -12.63 -53.14
C ASN A 52 -58.04 -14.10 -52.84
N THR A 53 -58.93 -15.02 -53.17
CA THR A 53 -59.03 -16.36 -52.55
C THR A 53 -58.28 -17.47 -53.28
N LYS A 54 -57.75 -18.47 -52.54
CA LYS A 54 -57.64 -19.85 -53.08
C LYS A 54 -57.72 -20.95 -52.00
N LYS A 55 -58.82 -21.70 -52.08
CA LYS A 55 -59.10 -23.05 -51.51
C LYS A 55 -58.51 -23.42 -50.15
N ILE A 56 -59.36 -23.30 -49.13
CA ILE A 56 -59.27 -24.05 -47.87
C ILE A 56 -59.42 -25.55 -48.15
N ASN A 57 -58.40 -26.34 -47.79
CA ASN A 57 -58.59 -27.75 -47.45
C ASN A 57 -58.67 -27.83 -45.92
N GLN A 58 -59.88 -27.85 -45.38
CA GLN A 58 -60.13 -28.07 -43.96
C GLN A 58 -59.79 -29.53 -43.61
N LYS A 59 -58.53 -29.79 -43.26
CA LYS A 59 -58.16 -31.03 -42.59
C LYS A 59 -58.73 -30.96 -41.18
N SER A 60 -59.67 -31.83 -40.86
CA SER A 60 -60.34 -31.82 -39.56
C SER A 60 -59.32 -32.00 -38.43
N LEU A 61 -59.28 -31.03 -37.51
CA LEU A 61 -58.64 -31.20 -36.21
C LEU A 61 -59.39 -32.33 -35.49
N LYS A 62 -58.81 -33.53 -35.47
CA LYS A 62 -59.31 -34.61 -34.61
C LYS A 62 -59.11 -34.17 -33.17
N THR A 63 -60.19 -34.01 -32.43
CA THR A 63 -60.14 -33.88 -30.97
C THR A 63 -59.30 -35.03 -30.41
N PRO A 64 -58.28 -34.77 -29.57
CA PRO A 64 -57.48 -35.84 -28.98
C PRO A 64 -58.40 -36.81 -28.22
N THR A 65 -58.13 -38.11 -28.32
CA THR A 65 -58.82 -39.15 -27.55
C THR A 65 -57.98 -39.68 -26.39
N THR A 66 -56.72 -39.26 -26.30
CA THR A 66 -55.76 -39.61 -25.23
C THR A 66 -54.89 -38.41 -24.89
N ALA A 67 -54.22 -38.45 -23.74
CA ALA A 67 -53.11 -37.54 -23.43
C ALA A 67 -51.97 -37.66 -24.48
N PRO A 68 -51.06 -36.68 -24.57
CA PRO A 68 -49.99 -36.69 -25.57
C PRO A 68 -49.07 -37.91 -25.46
N SER A 69 -48.54 -38.37 -26.58
CA SER A 69 -47.63 -39.52 -26.62
C SER A 69 -46.26 -39.20 -26.04
N ALA A 70 -45.54 -40.24 -25.64
CA ALA A 70 -44.32 -40.08 -24.84
C ALA A 70 -43.15 -39.51 -25.67
N PHE A 71 -42.77 -38.28 -25.34
CA PHE A 71 -41.72 -37.50 -25.98
C PHE A 71 -40.44 -37.47 -25.12
N GLN A 72 -39.37 -36.93 -25.69
CA GLN A 72 -38.08 -36.73 -25.02
C GLN A 72 -37.57 -35.31 -25.24
N LEU A 73 -36.68 -34.87 -24.35
CA LEU A 73 -35.88 -33.66 -24.54
C LEU A 73 -34.51 -34.00 -25.12
N SER A 74 -33.98 -33.09 -25.93
CA SER A 74 -32.63 -33.13 -26.47
C SER A 74 -31.97 -31.75 -26.29
N LYS A 75 -30.65 -31.68 -26.47
CA LYS A 75 -29.91 -30.42 -26.54
C LYS A 75 -28.94 -30.45 -27.71
N ASP A 76 -28.60 -29.28 -28.24
CA ASP A 76 -27.66 -29.15 -29.37
C ASP A 76 -26.18 -29.13 -28.96
N ASN A 77 -25.89 -28.85 -27.68
CA ASN A 77 -24.52 -28.64 -27.22
C ASN A 77 -24.23 -29.23 -25.82
N TRP A 78 -23.01 -29.75 -25.64
CA TRP A 78 -22.46 -30.36 -24.42
C TRP A 78 -21.12 -29.72 -23.99
N ASP A 79 -20.60 -28.74 -24.73
CA ASP A 79 -19.21 -28.29 -24.61
C ASP A 79 -18.93 -27.25 -23.51
N GLY A 80 -19.95 -26.84 -22.75
CA GLY A 80 -19.84 -25.75 -21.76
C GLY A 80 -20.31 -24.37 -22.25
N SER A 81 -20.76 -24.24 -23.50
CA SER A 81 -21.21 -22.97 -24.10
C SER A 81 -22.33 -22.27 -23.32
N PRO A 82 -22.29 -20.92 -23.19
CA PRO A 82 -23.41 -20.13 -22.68
C PRO A 82 -24.60 -20.02 -23.65
N ASN A 83 -24.45 -20.51 -24.88
CA ASN A 83 -25.48 -20.53 -25.91
C ASN A 83 -25.79 -21.99 -26.29
N TYR A 84 -27.05 -22.40 -26.12
CA TYR A 84 -27.53 -23.75 -26.44
C TYR A 84 -29.05 -23.76 -26.62
N THR A 85 -29.54 -24.79 -27.31
CA THR A 85 -30.95 -25.04 -27.57
C THR A 85 -31.41 -26.26 -26.77
N ILE A 86 -32.58 -26.18 -26.14
CA ILE A 86 -33.30 -27.33 -25.61
C ILE A 86 -34.46 -27.63 -26.55
N SER A 87 -34.50 -28.84 -27.09
CA SER A 87 -35.51 -29.28 -28.04
C SER A 87 -36.37 -30.40 -27.47
N MET A 88 -37.58 -30.52 -28.00
CA MET A 88 -38.62 -31.48 -27.60
C MET A 88 -39.01 -32.28 -28.83
N ASP A 89 -38.89 -33.60 -28.75
CA ASP A 89 -39.12 -34.52 -29.87
C ASP A 89 -40.14 -35.60 -29.51
N MET A 90 -41.26 -35.63 -30.22
CA MET A 90 -42.25 -36.71 -30.22
C MET A 90 -42.28 -37.37 -31.60
N TRP A 91 -41.86 -38.63 -31.70
CA TRP A 91 -41.66 -39.29 -33.00
C TRP A 91 -42.95 -39.77 -33.69
N TYR A 92 -44.00 -40.09 -32.93
CA TYR A 92 -45.33 -40.44 -33.44
C TYR A 92 -46.36 -40.45 -32.30
N GLY A 93 -47.64 -40.50 -32.65
CA GLY A 93 -48.75 -40.65 -31.71
C GLY A 93 -49.54 -39.37 -31.48
N THR A 94 -50.33 -39.31 -30.40
CA THR A 94 -51.18 -38.16 -30.09
C THR A 94 -50.33 -36.94 -29.73
N ASN A 95 -50.46 -35.85 -30.47
CA ASN A 95 -49.74 -34.60 -30.25
C ASN A 95 -50.22 -33.84 -29.00
N GLY A 96 -49.38 -32.91 -28.54
CA GLY A 96 -49.76 -31.81 -27.66
C GLY A 96 -50.30 -30.60 -28.44
N ASP A 97 -51.13 -29.82 -27.76
CA ASP A 97 -51.58 -28.48 -28.16
C ASP A 97 -50.71 -27.37 -27.48
N MET A 98 -49.92 -27.73 -26.47
CA MET A 98 -49.03 -26.84 -25.71
C MET A 98 -47.84 -27.60 -25.12
N TRP A 99 -46.68 -26.94 -25.06
CA TRP A 99 -45.46 -27.42 -24.39
C TRP A 99 -45.02 -26.43 -23.31
N LYS A 100 -44.62 -26.96 -22.16
CA LYS A 100 -44.02 -26.23 -21.04
C LYS A 100 -42.64 -26.78 -20.74
N LEU A 101 -41.63 -25.91 -20.67
CA LEU A 101 -40.25 -26.26 -20.31
C LEU A 101 -39.91 -25.64 -18.95
N TYR A 102 -39.37 -26.47 -18.06
CA TYR A 102 -38.97 -26.11 -16.71
C TYR A 102 -37.45 -26.19 -16.58
N GLU A 103 -36.85 -25.20 -15.93
CA GLU A 103 -35.43 -25.13 -15.57
C GLU A 103 -35.31 -25.09 -14.05
N ASN A 104 -34.57 -26.03 -13.46
CA ASN A 104 -34.38 -26.14 -12.01
C ASN A 104 -35.72 -26.10 -11.24
N GLY A 105 -36.78 -26.67 -11.83
CA GLY A 105 -38.15 -26.71 -11.30
C GLY A 105 -39.02 -25.47 -11.57
N LYS A 106 -38.49 -24.40 -12.18
CA LYS A 106 -39.24 -23.18 -12.53
C LYS A 106 -39.62 -23.16 -14.01
N LEU A 107 -40.84 -22.76 -14.34
CA LEU A 107 -41.29 -22.61 -15.73
C LEU A 107 -40.48 -21.52 -16.44
N VAL A 108 -39.80 -21.85 -17.53
CA VAL A 108 -38.98 -20.91 -18.33
C VAL A 108 -39.51 -20.69 -19.75
N HIS A 109 -40.35 -21.60 -20.27
CA HIS A 109 -41.03 -21.41 -21.55
C HIS A 109 -42.40 -22.09 -21.55
N GLU A 110 -43.36 -21.45 -22.22
CA GLU A 110 -44.67 -22.00 -22.54
C GLU A 110 -45.03 -21.63 -23.99
N GLY A 111 -45.28 -22.63 -24.82
CA GLY A 111 -45.53 -22.46 -26.25
C GLY A 111 -46.73 -23.27 -26.73
N LYS A 112 -47.61 -22.65 -27.53
CA LYS A 112 -48.69 -23.37 -28.23
C LYS A 112 -48.12 -24.15 -29.41
N LEU A 113 -48.63 -25.37 -29.61
CA LEU A 113 -48.20 -26.26 -30.69
C LEU A 113 -49.37 -26.61 -31.62
N VAL A 114 -49.07 -26.89 -32.88
CA VAL A 114 -50.06 -27.36 -33.85
C VAL A 114 -50.21 -28.87 -33.70
N ASN A 115 -51.44 -29.32 -33.43
CA ASN A 115 -51.79 -30.73 -33.36
C ASN A 115 -51.91 -31.32 -34.77
N ASN A 116 -51.02 -32.27 -35.10
CA ASN A 116 -51.01 -32.97 -36.40
C ASN A 116 -50.98 -34.50 -36.19
N SER A 117 -51.66 -35.00 -35.16
CA SER A 117 -51.69 -36.42 -34.80
C SER A 117 -52.04 -37.33 -35.98
N PRO A 118 -51.35 -38.48 -36.19
CA PRO A 118 -50.34 -39.09 -35.33
C PRO A 118 -48.88 -38.77 -35.73
N ASN A 119 -48.64 -37.70 -36.50
CA ASN A 119 -47.32 -37.38 -37.08
C ASN A 119 -46.32 -36.88 -36.02
N PRO A 120 -45.01 -36.90 -36.31
CA PRO A 120 -44.02 -36.32 -35.41
C PRO A 120 -44.34 -34.86 -35.02
N GLN A 121 -43.94 -34.49 -33.80
CA GLN A 121 -44.06 -33.12 -33.28
C GLN A 121 -42.72 -32.69 -32.67
N HIS A 122 -42.31 -31.46 -32.98
CA HIS A 122 -41.06 -30.87 -32.55
C HIS A 122 -41.28 -29.45 -32.01
N ALA A 123 -40.49 -29.04 -31.02
CA ALA A 123 -40.39 -27.66 -30.55
C ALA A 123 -39.00 -27.38 -29.96
N GLU A 124 -38.55 -26.13 -29.95
CA GLU A 124 -37.23 -25.74 -29.43
C GLU A 124 -37.26 -24.41 -28.67
N VAL A 125 -36.37 -24.27 -27.67
CA VAL A 125 -36.09 -23.02 -26.96
C VAL A 125 -34.60 -22.74 -27.02
N LYS A 126 -34.24 -21.57 -27.53
CA LYS A 126 -32.85 -21.11 -27.63
C LYS A 126 -32.49 -20.25 -26.43
N PHE A 127 -31.47 -20.66 -25.70
CA PHE A 127 -30.87 -19.90 -24.61
C PHE A 127 -29.61 -19.21 -25.13
N THR A 128 -29.46 -17.92 -24.81
CA THR A 128 -28.27 -17.14 -25.13
C THR A 128 -27.71 -16.49 -23.87
N ASN A 129 -26.39 -16.34 -23.82
CA ASN A 129 -25.63 -15.74 -22.73
C ASN A 129 -26.00 -16.27 -21.32
N LYS A 130 -26.19 -17.59 -21.18
CA LYS A 130 -26.40 -18.23 -19.88
C LYS A 130 -25.17 -18.06 -19.00
N LYS A 131 -25.35 -17.71 -17.72
CA LYS A 131 -24.26 -17.62 -16.74
C LYS A 131 -23.64 -19.01 -16.51
N ASN A 132 -22.37 -19.06 -16.10
CA ASN A 132 -21.73 -20.32 -15.70
C ASN A 132 -22.51 -21.00 -14.55
N GLY A 133 -22.68 -22.32 -14.63
CA GLY A 133 -23.48 -23.12 -13.67
C GLY A 133 -24.23 -24.28 -14.31
N THR A 134 -24.89 -25.08 -13.47
CA THR A 134 -25.63 -26.29 -13.88
C THR A 134 -27.12 -26.03 -13.97
N TYR A 135 -27.72 -26.37 -15.13
CA TYR A 135 -29.13 -26.18 -15.45
C TYR A 135 -29.79 -27.53 -15.73
N THR A 136 -30.83 -27.85 -14.98
CA THR A 136 -31.59 -29.11 -15.09
C THR A 136 -32.95 -28.85 -15.74
N TYR A 137 -33.23 -29.51 -16.86
CA TYR A 137 -34.43 -29.31 -17.68
C TYR A 137 -35.38 -30.50 -17.67
N THR A 138 -36.66 -30.22 -17.46
CA THR A 138 -37.78 -31.16 -17.61
C THR A 138 -38.92 -30.48 -18.36
N ALA A 139 -39.84 -31.24 -18.95
CA ALA A 139 -40.93 -30.66 -19.73
C ALA A 139 -42.27 -31.39 -19.57
N GLU A 140 -43.34 -30.67 -19.90
CA GLU A 140 -44.70 -31.15 -20.00
C GLU A 140 -45.26 -30.86 -21.40
N LEU A 141 -45.86 -31.87 -22.03
CA LEU A 141 -46.61 -31.76 -23.28
C LEU A 141 -48.09 -31.98 -22.94
N ILE A 142 -48.93 -31.05 -23.36
CA ILE A 142 -50.31 -30.89 -22.86
C ILE A 142 -51.27 -30.87 -24.05
N ASN A 143 -52.39 -31.59 -23.96
CA ASN A 143 -53.53 -31.43 -24.86
C ASN A 143 -54.85 -31.38 -24.07
N SER A 144 -55.99 -31.25 -24.74
CA SER A 144 -57.31 -31.18 -24.11
C SER A 144 -57.71 -32.40 -23.25
N VAL A 145 -56.99 -33.52 -23.32
CA VAL A 145 -57.27 -34.77 -22.59
C VAL A 145 -56.30 -34.99 -21.42
N GLY A 146 -55.10 -34.43 -21.45
CA GLY A 146 -54.16 -34.56 -20.34
C GLY A 146 -52.75 -34.04 -20.59
N VAL A 147 -51.88 -34.37 -19.64
CA VAL A 147 -50.48 -33.94 -19.59
C VAL A 147 -49.57 -35.17 -19.59
N THR A 148 -48.53 -35.13 -20.42
CA THR A 148 -47.45 -36.11 -20.45
C THR A 148 -46.14 -35.40 -20.09
N LYS A 149 -45.27 -36.06 -19.31
CA LYS A 149 -43.96 -35.53 -18.92
C LYS A 149 -42.85 -36.07 -19.84
N SER A 150 -41.75 -35.32 -19.95
CA SER A 150 -40.58 -35.76 -20.71
C SER A 150 -40.03 -37.08 -20.16
N LYS A 151 -39.71 -38.03 -21.04
CA LYS A 151 -39.10 -39.32 -20.67
C LYS A 151 -37.77 -39.19 -19.92
N ASN A 152 -37.05 -38.10 -20.17
CA ASN A 152 -35.74 -37.81 -19.64
C ASN A 152 -35.68 -36.40 -19.04
N THR A 153 -34.63 -36.20 -18.24
CA THR A 153 -34.16 -34.91 -17.75
C THR A 153 -32.88 -34.57 -18.50
N ILE A 154 -32.73 -33.32 -18.96
CA ILE A 154 -31.50 -32.85 -19.58
C ILE A 154 -30.72 -31.99 -18.58
N VAL A 155 -29.44 -32.28 -18.40
CA VAL A 155 -28.53 -31.40 -17.64
C VAL A 155 -27.60 -30.70 -18.63
N HIS A 156 -27.48 -29.38 -18.50
CA HIS A 156 -26.48 -28.59 -19.21
C HIS A 156 -25.63 -27.82 -18.19
N GLU A 157 -24.33 -28.00 -18.26
CA GLU A 157 -23.36 -27.25 -17.47
C GLU A 157 -22.73 -26.19 -18.37
N VAL A 158 -22.81 -24.93 -17.96
CA VAL A 158 -22.17 -23.80 -18.64
C VAL A 158 -20.87 -23.49 -17.91
N THR A 159 -19.76 -23.51 -18.65
CA THR A 159 -18.41 -23.26 -18.14
C THR A 159 -17.64 -22.22 -18.95
N LYS A 160 -18.13 -21.85 -20.14
CA LYS A 160 -17.47 -20.97 -21.12
C LYS A 160 -18.09 -19.57 -21.25
N ASN A 161 -18.82 -19.09 -20.24
CA ASN A 161 -19.22 -17.68 -20.20
C ASN A 161 -18.07 -16.81 -19.64
N ASP A 162 -17.01 -16.68 -20.43
CA ASP A 162 -15.79 -15.95 -20.06
C ASP A 162 -15.92 -14.43 -20.26
N THR A 163 -17.14 -13.89 -20.19
CA THR A 163 -17.38 -12.44 -20.27
C THR A 163 -16.60 -11.76 -19.13
N PRO A 164 -15.66 -10.83 -19.43
CA PRO A 164 -14.87 -10.19 -18.40
C PRO A 164 -15.75 -9.51 -17.35
N ILE A 165 -15.49 -9.78 -16.07
CA ILE A 165 -16.21 -9.14 -14.98
C ILE A 165 -15.75 -7.68 -14.93
N GLU A 166 -16.54 -6.77 -15.49
CA GLU A 166 -16.28 -5.33 -15.38
C GLU A 166 -16.36 -4.90 -13.91
N LEU A 167 -15.23 -4.48 -13.35
CA LEU A 167 -15.12 -4.06 -11.95
C LEU A 167 -15.12 -2.53 -11.83
N PRO A 168 -15.71 -1.97 -10.76
CA PRO A 168 -15.70 -0.54 -10.50
C PRO A 168 -14.36 -0.14 -9.86
N LEU A 169 -13.29 -0.11 -10.67
CA LEU A 169 -11.95 0.28 -10.24
C LEU A 169 -11.79 1.82 -10.29
N PRO A 170 -11.02 2.42 -9.36
CA PRO A 170 -10.58 3.81 -9.48
C PRO A 170 -9.57 3.95 -10.63
N GLU A 171 -9.39 5.17 -11.13
CA GLU A 171 -8.40 5.48 -12.18
C GLU A 171 -6.97 5.18 -11.74
N SER A 172 -6.66 5.44 -10.46
CA SER A 172 -5.37 5.19 -9.84
C SER A 172 -5.48 4.90 -8.35
N VAL A 173 -4.40 4.39 -7.77
CA VAL A 173 -4.24 4.13 -6.33
C VAL A 173 -2.82 4.49 -5.85
N SER A 174 -2.69 4.76 -4.56
CA SER A 174 -1.44 5.05 -3.86
C SER A 174 -1.57 4.55 -2.41
N GLY A 175 -0.47 4.09 -1.82
CA GLY A 175 -0.38 3.53 -0.47
C GLY A 175 -0.98 2.12 -0.32
N LYS A 176 -2.16 1.88 -0.89
CA LYS A 176 -2.90 0.60 -0.81
C LYS A 176 -3.59 0.27 -2.14
N PRO A 177 -3.65 -1.01 -2.55
CA PRO A 177 -4.38 -1.42 -3.73
C PRO A 177 -5.89 -1.22 -3.54
N ALA A 178 -6.61 -1.04 -4.64
CA ALA A 178 -8.06 -0.95 -4.64
C ALA A 178 -8.67 -2.29 -4.21
N VAL A 179 -9.63 -2.25 -3.29
CA VAL A 179 -10.38 -3.43 -2.81
C VAL A 179 -11.87 -3.16 -2.84
N GLY A 180 -12.65 -4.20 -3.12
CA GLY A 180 -14.11 -4.08 -3.15
C GLY A 180 -14.80 -5.35 -3.64
N TYR A 181 -16.06 -5.21 -4.06
CA TYR A 181 -16.83 -6.31 -4.62
C TYR A 181 -17.85 -5.84 -5.67
N LYS A 182 -18.30 -6.77 -6.50
CA LYS A 182 -19.45 -6.62 -7.40
C LYS A 182 -20.41 -7.80 -7.21
N VAL A 183 -21.71 -7.54 -7.13
CA VAL A 183 -22.73 -8.60 -7.10
C VAL A 183 -22.82 -9.24 -8.48
N LEU A 184 -22.66 -10.56 -8.57
CA LEU A 184 -22.82 -11.32 -9.82
C LEU A 184 -24.20 -11.99 -9.89
N ASN A 185 -24.67 -12.51 -8.75
CA ASN A 185 -25.99 -13.09 -8.59
C ASN A 185 -26.41 -13.01 -7.13
N GLU A 186 -27.68 -12.70 -6.86
CA GLU A 186 -28.20 -12.69 -5.49
C GLU A 186 -29.71 -12.97 -5.50
N ASP A 187 -30.16 -13.86 -4.62
CA ASP A 187 -31.56 -14.16 -4.34
C ASP A 187 -31.83 -14.07 -2.82
N ASP A 188 -33.04 -14.42 -2.37
CA ASP A 188 -33.42 -14.31 -0.96
C ASP A 188 -32.59 -15.23 -0.02
N ASN A 189 -31.96 -16.27 -0.56
CA ASN A 189 -31.29 -17.33 0.19
C ASN A 189 -29.78 -17.47 -0.12
N ASN A 190 -29.33 -17.00 -1.28
CA ASN A 190 -27.97 -17.21 -1.79
C ASN A 190 -27.39 -15.93 -2.40
N PHE A 191 -26.07 -15.80 -2.35
CA PHE A 191 -25.33 -14.75 -3.03
C PHE A 191 -24.08 -15.29 -3.73
N GLU A 192 -23.66 -14.57 -4.76
CA GLU A 192 -22.42 -14.76 -5.50
C GLU A 192 -21.83 -13.39 -5.82
N TRP A 193 -20.65 -13.10 -5.28
CA TRP A 193 -19.94 -11.83 -5.42
C TRP A 193 -18.58 -12.04 -6.08
N ALA A 194 -18.20 -11.14 -6.98
CA ALA A 194 -16.82 -10.96 -7.42
C ALA A 194 -16.14 -9.99 -6.43
N VAL A 195 -15.41 -10.54 -5.45
CA VAL A 195 -14.58 -9.75 -4.53
C VAL A 195 -13.21 -9.56 -5.17
N PHE A 196 -12.63 -8.36 -5.11
CA PHE A 196 -11.40 -8.05 -5.84
C PHE A 196 -10.36 -7.28 -5.02
N ILE A 197 -9.10 -7.44 -5.43
CA ILE A 197 -7.96 -6.60 -5.07
C ILE A 197 -7.19 -6.23 -6.34
N SER A 198 -6.80 -4.97 -6.50
CA SER A 198 -6.33 -4.43 -7.78
C SER A 198 -5.29 -3.30 -7.64
N ASN A 199 -4.28 -3.35 -8.49
CA ASN A 199 -3.47 -2.20 -8.88
C ASN A 199 -3.92 -1.71 -10.28
N PRO A 200 -4.83 -0.73 -10.38
CA PRO A 200 -5.25 -0.16 -11.67
C PRO A 200 -4.19 0.75 -12.33
N ASN A 201 -3.12 1.11 -11.63
CA ASN A 201 -2.11 2.06 -12.14
C ASN A 201 -1.44 1.50 -13.40
N LYS A 202 -1.25 2.36 -14.40
CA LYS A 202 -0.57 2.01 -15.67
C LYS A 202 0.83 2.61 -15.80
N ASN A 203 1.13 3.62 -14.98
CA ASN A 203 2.37 4.37 -14.93
C ASN A 203 2.78 4.56 -13.47
N TYR A 204 4.01 5.01 -13.24
CA TYR A 204 4.50 5.32 -11.91
C TYR A 204 3.65 6.38 -11.19
N ILE A 205 3.31 6.07 -9.95
CA ILE A 205 2.69 6.92 -8.94
C ILE A 205 3.40 6.55 -7.63
N TRP A 206 3.66 7.54 -6.77
CA TRP A 206 4.22 7.31 -5.44
C TRP A 206 3.35 6.31 -4.66
N GLU A 207 3.97 5.28 -4.09
CA GLU A 207 3.31 4.11 -3.47
C GLU A 207 2.27 3.41 -4.37
N GLY A 208 2.42 3.54 -5.68
CA GLY A 208 1.51 2.97 -6.68
C GLY A 208 2.19 1.99 -7.64
N SER A 209 3.51 1.84 -7.51
CA SER A 209 4.35 1.08 -8.45
C SER A 209 4.06 -0.43 -8.44
N SER A 210 3.95 -1.02 -7.24
CA SER A 210 3.45 -2.37 -7.02
C SER A 210 3.03 -2.56 -5.57
N PHE A 211 2.14 -3.52 -5.30
CA PHE A 211 1.74 -3.88 -3.93
C PHE A 211 2.06 -5.33 -3.61
N SER A 212 2.84 -5.55 -2.54
CA SER A 212 3.06 -6.85 -1.92
C SER A 212 1.98 -7.13 -0.87
N VAL A 213 1.18 -8.18 -1.09
CA VAL A 213 -0.04 -8.47 -0.32
C VAL A 213 -0.18 -9.94 0.06
N TRP A 214 -0.53 -10.22 1.31
CA TRP A 214 -0.99 -11.53 1.76
C TRP A 214 -2.36 -11.87 1.17
N GLY A 215 -3.19 -10.84 0.92
CA GLY A 215 -4.54 -10.96 0.42
C GLY A 215 -5.40 -9.78 0.85
N MET A 216 -6.64 -10.03 1.26
CA MET A 216 -7.57 -8.99 1.69
C MET A 216 -8.53 -9.48 2.79
N SER A 217 -9.19 -8.52 3.44
CA SER A 217 -10.22 -8.77 4.44
C SER A 217 -11.45 -7.88 4.22
N PHE A 218 -12.61 -8.32 4.71
CA PHE A 218 -13.86 -7.54 4.74
C PHE A 218 -14.80 -8.08 5.82
N GLU A 219 -15.90 -7.37 6.08
CA GLU A 219 -16.93 -7.76 7.04
C GLU A 219 -18.26 -8.07 6.35
N THR A 220 -18.96 -9.12 6.79
CA THR A 220 -20.33 -9.42 6.33
C THR A 220 -21.16 -10.13 7.39
N ASP A 221 -22.47 -9.83 7.44
CA ASP A 221 -23.45 -10.56 8.25
C ASP A 221 -23.87 -11.90 7.59
N ASN A 222 -23.43 -12.18 6.36
CA ASN A 222 -23.80 -13.36 5.58
C ASN A 222 -22.80 -14.50 5.73
N LYS A 223 -23.26 -15.76 5.63
CA LYS A 223 -22.39 -16.95 5.77
C LYS A 223 -21.77 -17.32 4.42
N ILE A 224 -20.44 -17.24 4.31
CA ILE A 224 -19.70 -17.73 3.14
C ILE A 224 -19.66 -19.26 3.17
N THR A 225 -19.91 -19.88 2.02
CA THR A 225 -19.81 -21.34 1.81
C THR A 225 -18.62 -21.73 0.95
N SER A 226 -18.15 -20.85 0.05
CA SER A 226 -16.94 -21.09 -0.74
C SER A 226 -16.34 -19.79 -1.28
N VAL A 227 -15.03 -19.83 -1.55
CA VAL A 227 -14.28 -18.79 -2.25
C VAL A 227 -13.43 -19.46 -3.31
N SER A 228 -13.62 -19.12 -4.59
CA SER A 228 -12.77 -19.57 -5.69
C SER A 228 -11.63 -18.57 -5.96
N ASN A 229 -10.56 -19.05 -6.59
CA ASN A 229 -9.34 -18.31 -6.95
C ASN A 229 -8.51 -17.78 -5.75
N ALA A 230 -8.83 -18.21 -4.53
CA ALA A 230 -8.00 -17.96 -3.36
C ALA A 230 -7.05 -19.15 -3.09
N ASP A 231 -5.98 -18.90 -2.35
CA ASP A 231 -5.21 -19.96 -1.68
C ASP A 231 -6.04 -20.57 -0.54
N SER A 232 -6.57 -19.70 0.31
CA SER A 232 -7.34 -20.06 1.48
C SER A 232 -8.26 -18.91 1.89
N PHE A 233 -9.33 -19.21 2.64
CA PHE A 233 -10.17 -18.20 3.26
C PHE A 233 -10.60 -18.62 4.67
N LYS A 234 -10.92 -17.64 5.53
CA LYS A 234 -11.43 -17.88 6.88
C LYS A 234 -12.50 -16.85 7.21
N GLN A 235 -13.61 -17.29 7.80
CA GLN A 235 -14.65 -16.41 8.34
C GLN A 235 -14.75 -16.61 9.87
N ASN A 236 -14.45 -15.54 10.63
CA ASN A 236 -14.54 -15.48 12.08
C ASN A 236 -15.65 -14.48 12.46
N GLY A 237 -16.86 -14.99 12.68
CA GLY A 237 -18.04 -14.13 12.85
C GLY A 237 -18.29 -13.32 11.57
N LYS A 238 -18.22 -11.98 11.67
CA LYS A 238 -18.35 -11.11 10.49
C LYS A 238 -17.09 -11.00 9.66
N ASN A 239 -15.92 -11.15 10.29
CA ASN A 239 -14.63 -10.90 9.66
C ASN A 239 -14.27 -12.03 8.71
N VAL A 240 -14.03 -11.68 7.45
CA VAL A 240 -13.59 -12.60 6.38
C VAL A 240 -12.18 -12.20 6.00
N VAL A 241 -11.30 -13.19 5.88
CA VAL A 241 -9.95 -13.05 5.31
C VAL A 241 -9.85 -13.98 4.11
N ILE A 242 -9.35 -13.47 2.98
CA ILE A 242 -9.04 -14.22 1.77
C ILE A 242 -7.55 -14.04 1.49
N ASN A 243 -6.81 -15.15 1.38
CA ASN A 243 -5.38 -15.16 1.10
C ASN A 243 -5.11 -15.40 -0.39
N LEU A 244 -4.11 -14.70 -0.93
CA LEU A 244 -3.58 -14.90 -2.26
C LEU A 244 -2.60 -16.09 -2.30
N LYS A 245 -2.59 -16.79 -3.43
CA LYS A 245 -1.56 -17.79 -3.76
C LYS A 245 -0.19 -17.11 -3.76
N GLN A 246 0.86 -17.84 -3.42
CA GLN A 246 2.19 -17.28 -3.20
C GLN A 246 2.74 -16.52 -4.43
N ASP A 247 2.50 -17.04 -5.64
CA ASP A 247 2.82 -16.45 -6.94
C ASP A 247 1.94 -15.25 -7.32
N GLU A 248 0.80 -15.07 -6.64
CA GLU A 248 -0.16 -13.99 -6.89
C GLU A 248 -0.03 -12.82 -5.90
N ARG A 249 0.90 -12.89 -4.92
CA ARG A 249 1.08 -11.89 -3.85
C ARG A 249 1.66 -10.56 -4.30
N LEU A 250 2.17 -10.46 -5.53
CA LEU A 250 2.59 -9.19 -6.13
C LEU A 250 1.51 -8.66 -7.08
N LEU A 251 1.12 -7.40 -6.87
CA LEU A 251 0.26 -6.64 -7.76
C LEU A 251 1.07 -5.52 -8.43
N PRO A 252 1.79 -5.80 -9.53
CA PRO A 252 2.41 -4.76 -10.35
C PRO A 252 1.33 -3.96 -11.11
N TYR A 253 1.74 -3.00 -11.93
CA TYR A 253 0.83 -2.19 -12.76
C TYR A 253 -0.26 -3.02 -13.48
N ASN A 254 -1.44 -2.42 -13.60
CA ASN A 254 -2.61 -2.94 -14.32
C ASN A 254 -2.97 -4.40 -13.96
N THR A 255 -2.81 -4.78 -12.68
CA THR A 255 -3.01 -6.15 -12.20
C THR A 255 -4.20 -6.24 -11.25
N THR A 256 -5.12 -7.15 -11.54
CA THR A 256 -6.29 -7.43 -10.68
C THR A 256 -6.36 -8.91 -10.33
N ARG A 257 -6.86 -9.22 -9.13
CA ARG A 257 -7.23 -10.56 -8.67
C ARG A 257 -8.70 -10.56 -8.29
N ILE A 258 -9.44 -11.58 -8.72
CA ILE A 258 -10.89 -11.69 -8.52
C ILE A 258 -11.21 -13.04 -7.88
N PHE A 259 -11.83 -12.97 -6.71
CA PHE A 259 -12.32 -14.11 -5.96
C PHE A 259 -13.84 -14.23 -6.15
N ILE A 260 -14.31 -15.44 -6.48
CA ILE A 260 -15.76 -15.69 -6.55
C ILE A 260 -16.20 -16.19 -5.19
N VAL A 261 -16.87 -15.32 -4.43
CA VAL A 261 -17.35 -15.60 -3.07
C VAL A 261 -18.82 -16.00 -3.15
N LYS A 262 -19.15 -17.21 -2.69
CA LYS A 262 -20.53 -17.72 -2.64
C LYS A 262 -20.93 -17.99 -1.20
N GLY A 263 -22.22 -17.81 -0.90
CA GLY A 263 -22.72 -18.07 0.43
C GLY A 263 -24.23 -18.06 0.57
N LYS A 264 -24.68 -18.24 1.82
CA LYS A 264 -26.07 -18.13 2.23
C LYS A 264 -26.37 -16.72 2.72
N LYS A 265 -27.43 -16.14 2.17
CA LYS A 265 -27.93 -14.84 2.57
C LYS A 265 -28.76 -14.98 3.84
N THR A 266 -28.32 -14.31 4.90
CA THR A 266 -28.96 -14.23 6.22
C THR A 266 -29.22 -12.78 6.65
N SER A 267 -28.74 -11.82 5.86
CA SER A 267 -28.87 -10.38 6.06
C SER A 267 -28.93 -9.67 4.71
N SER A 268 -29.72 -8.60 4.63
CA SER A 268 -29.77 -7.69 3.48
C SER A 268 -28.64 -6.65 3.46
N LYS A 269 -27.79 -6.60 4.49
CA LYS A 269 -26.67 -5.65 4.54
C LYS A 269 -25.56 -6.05 3.58
N ALA A 270 -25.11 -5.08 2.79
CA ALA A 270 -23.90 -5.19 1.99
C ALA A 270 -22.67 -5.53 2.87
N PRO A 271 -21.68 -6.27 2.33
CA PRO A 271 -20.37 -6.39 2.97
C PRO A 271 -19.69 -5.01 3.05
N THR A 272 -18.89 -4.81 4.10
CA THR A 272 -18.24 -3.53 4.44
C THR A 272 -16.79 -3.75 4.86
N ASN A 273 -16.09 -2.67 5.23
CA ASN A 273 -14.74 -2.73 5.82
C ASN A 273 -13.70 -3.50 4.96
N PHE A 274 -13.81 -3.40 3.64
CA PHE A 274 -12.83 -3.96 2.69
C PHE A 274 -11.45 -3.35 2.91
N LYS A 275 -10.44 -4.19 3.13
CA LYS A 275 -9.05 -3.82 3.41
C LYS A 275 -8.09 -4.74 2.66
N SER A 276 -7.02 -4.17 2.11
CA SER A 276 -5.87 -4.92 1.62
C SER A 276 -4.98 -5.35 2.78
N ASN A 277 -4.60 -6.62 2.83
CA ASN A 277 -3.66 -7.13 3.82
C ASN A 277 -2.25 -7.06 3.20
N LEU A 278 -1.59 -5.91 3.32
CA LEU A 278 -0.20 -5.71 2.84
C LEU A 278 0.76 -6.68 3.54
N ILE A 279 1.87 -7.00 2.89
CA ILE A 279 3.04 -7.64 3.52
C ILE A 279 3.83 -6.53 4.21
N ARG A 280 3.27 -5.97 5.27
CA ARG A 280 3.85 -4.92 6.13
C ARG A 280 3.28 -5.11 7.53
N GLY A 281 4.08 -4.88 8.57
CA GLY A 281 3.61 -5.04 9.94
C GLY A 281 2.78 -3.85 10.45
N ASP A 282 2.28 -3.97 11.68
CA ASP A 282 1.67 -2.88 12.44
C ASP A 282 2.76 -1.95 13.01
N ILE A 283 3.43 -1.24 12.09
CA ILE A 283 4.53 -0.33 12.40
C ILE A 283 3.99 1.10 12.62
N ASN A 284 4.60 1.81 13.56
CA ASN A 284 4.30 3.21 13.84
C ASN A 284 5.57 4.06 13.74
N TYR A 285 5.39 5.31 13.30
CA TYR A 285 6.43 6.33 13.22
C TYR A 285 6.06 7.53 14.11
N PRO A 286 7.04 8.18 14.78
CA PRO A 286 6.85 9.44 15.48
C PRO A 286 6.12 10.49 14.65
N LYS A 287 5.29 11.31 15.31
CA LYS A 287 4.59 12.43 14.69
C LYS A 287 5.18 13.75 15.18
N PHE A 288 5.89 14.43 14.30
CA PHE A 288 6.51 15.73 14.59
C PHE A 288 5.51 16.89 14.39
N ALA A 289 5.85 18.05 14.95
CA ALA A 289 4.98 19.22 14.86
C ALA A 289 4.88 19.73 13.41
N SER A 290 3.69 20.15 13.00
CA SER A 290 3.44 20.70 11.68
C SER A 290 3.62 22.22 11.64
N LEU A 291 3.74 22.78 10.44
CA LEU A 291 3.63 24.23 10.23
C LEU A 291 2.29 24.78 10.75
N PRO A 292 2.23 26.06 11.16
CA PRO A 292 0.97 26.75 11.45
C PRO A 292 -0.10 26.51 10.37
N SER A 293 -1.36 26.36 10.78
CA SER A 293 -2.48 26.14 9.85
C SER A 293 -2.77 27.32 8.91
N SER A 294 -2.14 28.48 9.14
CA SER A 294 -2.17 29.64 8.23
C SER A 294 -1.14 29.55 7.08
N PHE A 295 -0.24 28.57 7.10
CA PHE A 295 0.64 28.25 5.98
C PHE A 295 -0.14 27.60 4.83
N THR A 296 0.06 28.11 3.63
CA THR A 296 -0.42 27.50 2.38
C THR A 296 0.66 27.56 1.31
N LYS A 297 0.63 26.60 0.37
CA LYS A 297 1.51 26.62 -0.81
C LYS A 297 1.35 27.93 -1.58
N ASN A 298 2.46 28.46 -2.08
CA ASN A 298 2.52 29.69 -2.89
C ASN A 298 1.91 30.92 -2.21
N LYS A 299 1.93 31.00 -0.87
CA LYS A 299 1.39 32.15 -0.13
C LYS A 299 2.15 33.43 -0.48
N PRO A 300 1.49 34.46 -1.06
CA PRO A 300 2.16 35.66 -1.55
C PRO A 300 2.60 36.61 -0.43
N ASP A 301 1.88 36.58 0.70
CA ASP A 301 2.05 37.42 1.89
C ASP A 301 2.65 36.62 3.07
N LEU A 302 3.47 35.60 2.77
CA LEU A 302 4.11 34.73 3.76
C LEU A 302 4.88 35.56 4.79
N ASN A 303 4.57 35.35 6.06
CA ASN A 303 5.16 36.08 7.18
C ASN A 303 5.47 35.13 8.36
N GLU A 304 6.11 35.67 9.40
CA GLU A 304 6.61 34.89 10.54
C GLU A 304 5.55 34.01 11.21
N LYS A 305 4.29 34.47 11.30
CA LYS A 305 3.19 33.74 11.95
C LYS A 305 2.72 32.51 11.16
N ASP A 306 3.09 32.42 9.88
CA ASP A 306 2.82 31.26 9.03
C ASP A 306 3.89 30.18 9.15
N LEU A 307 5.00 30.48 9.83
CA LEU A 307 6.13 29.56 10.00
C LEU A 307 6.33 29.19 11.48
N ILE A 308 6.05 30.12 12.38
CA ILE A 308 6.32 30.02 13.83
C ILE A 308 5.02 30.11 14.62
N VAL A 309 4.66 29.04 15.34
CA VAL A 309 3.49 28.98 16.23
C VAL A 309 3.69 29.85 17.48
N ASN A 310 4.82 29.66 18.18
CA ASN A 310 5.21 30.46 19.35
C ASN A 310 6.69 30.85 19.25
N LYS A 311 6.96 32.15 19.06
CA LYS A 311 8.32 32.68 18.90
C LYS A 311 9.22 32.49 20.12
N THR A 312 8.65 32.52 21.32
CA THR A 312 9.40 32.34 22.58
C THR A 312 9.91 30.91 22.71
N ASP A 313 9.07 29.92 22.40
CA ASP A 313 9.45 28.50 22.46
C ASP A 313 10.38 28.13 21.30
N TYR A 314 10.08 28.65 20.11
CA TYR A 314 10.85 28.40 18.88
C TYR A 314 12.33 28.78 19.04
N TYR A 315 12.62 30.00 19.51
CA TYR A 315 13.98 30.49 19.75
C TYR A 315 14.46 30.27 21.20
N ASN A 316 13.86 29.33 21.95
CA ASN A 316 14.30 29.02 23.31
C ASN A 316 15.65 28.26 23.28
N PRO A 317 16.74 28.79 23.85
CA PRO A 317 18.01 28.07 23.88
C PRO A 317 17.99 26.87 24.83
N LYS A 318 17.05 26.83 25.79
CA LYS A 318 16.86 25.70 26.71
C LYS A 318 15.94 24.66 26.07
N VAL A 319 16.34 23.40 26.14
CA VAL A 319 15.66 22.26 25.53
C VAL A 319 15.48 21.15 26.54
N LYS A 320 14.57 20.21 26.25
CA LYS A 320 14.34 19.04 27.09
C LYS A 320 15.50 18.04 26.90
N VAL A 321 16.11 17.65 28.01
CA VAL A 321 17.11 16.57 28.09
C VAL A 321 16.50 15.33 28.74
N ASN A 322 17.22 14.20 28.69
CA ASN A 322 16.75 12.89 29.16
C ASN A 322 15.39 12.54 28.55
N THR A 323 15.28 12.72 27.24
CA THR A 323 14.08 12.43 26.44
C THR A 323 13.70 10.95 26.51
N GLY A 324 14.65 10.05 26.78
CA GLY A 324 14.40 8.61 26.83
C GLY A 324 14.18 7.98 25.45
N ASN A 325 14.42 8.75 24.38
CA ASN A 325 14.48 8.29 23.00
C ASN A 325 15.67 7.34 22.82
N LYS A 326 15.47 6.27 22.04
CA LYS A 326 16.46 5.18 21.90
C LYS A 326 16.73 4.95 20.43
N LEU A 327 16.02 4.00 19.82
CA LEU A 327 15.96 3.87 18.36
C LEU A 327 15.06 4.95 17.76
N MET A 328 13.80 5.01 18.22
CA MET A 328 12.81 5.98 17.75
C MET A 328 12.86 7.29 18.56
N TYR A 329 12.45 8.39 17.92
CA TYR A 329 12.46 9.77 18.42
C TYR A 329 11.05 10.25 18.80
N ASP A 330 10.32 9.44 19.57
CA ASP A 330 8.91 9.68 19.93
C ASP A 330 8.68 10.90 20.83
N ASN A 331 9.71 11.34 21.55
CA ASN A 331 9.65 12.39 22.58
C ASN A 331 10.70 13.48 22.29
N PRO A 332 10.54 14.28 21.22
CA PRO A 332 11.58 15.22 20.78
C PRO A 332 11.97 16.23 21.86
N ALA A 333 13.22 16.70 21.82
CA ALA A 333 13.75 17.67 22.78
C ALA A 333 13.17 19.09 22.60
N SER A 334 12.65 19.36 21.40
CA SER A 334 11.94 20.56 20.97
C SER A 334 11.04 20.19 19.78
N ASP A 335 9.87 20.81 19.67
CA ASP A 335 8.93 20.59 18.57
C ASP A 335 9.45 21.16 17.23
N THR A 336 10.36 22.13 17.24
CA THR A 336 10.82 22.84 16.02
C THR A 336 12.34 22.90 15.84
N GLN A 337 13.14 22.61 16.87
CA GLN A 337 14.60 22.70 16.77
C GLN A 337 15.25 21.32 16.51
N LEU A 338 16.26 21.29 15.65
CA LEU A 338 17.13 20.13 15.47
C LEU A 338 18.18 20.08 16.60
N ILE A 339 17.88 19.32 17.64
CA ILE A 339 18.75 19.20 18.81
C ILE A 339 19.78 18.09 18.61
N ILE A 340 21.03 18.52 18.38
CA ILE A 340 22.20 17.64 18.28
C ILE A 340 23.16 18.02 19.44
N PRO A 341 23.12 17.31 20.57
CA PRO A 341 24.03 17.55 21.70
C PRO A 341 25.45 17.08 21.39
N LEU A 342 26.46 17.82 21.85
CA LEU A 342 27.89 17.55 21.56
C LEU A 342 28.72 17.39 22.85
N PRO A 343 28.61 16.26 23.57
CA PRO A 343 29.47 15.94 24.71
C PRO A 343 30.96 16.15 24.42
N LYS A 344 31.59 17.07 25.17
CA LYS A 344 33.02 17.41 25.00
C LYS A 344 33.97 16.25 25.33
N LYS A 345 33.49 15.24 26.06
CA LYS A 345 34.20 14.00 26.41
C LYS A 345 33.19 12.90 26.73
N MET A 346 33.39 11.71 26.18
CA MET A 346 32.61 10.52 26.54
C MET A 346 32.97 10.02 27.95
N PRO A 347 31.97 9.60 28.77
CA PRO A 347 32.20 9.15 30.15
C PRO A 347 32.81 7.74 30.25
N VAL A 348 32.78 6.98 29.15
CA VAL A 348 33.31 5.62 29.01
C VAL A 348 34.05 5.50 27.66
N PRO A 349 35.00 4.57 27.49
CA PRO A 349 35.66 4.37 26.22
C PRO A 349 34.68 3.96 25.10
N ILE A 350 34.82 4.60 23.94
CA ILE A 350 34.04 4.30 22.72
C ILE A 350 35.01 3.85 21.63
N ASN A 351 34.73 2.72 20.97
CA ASN A 351 35.65 2.00 20.09
C ASN A 351 37.05 1.76 20.70
N GLY A 352 37.09 1.54 22.03
CA GLY A 352 38.34 1.38 22.78
C GLY A 352 39.11 2.68 23.06
N VAL A 353 38.59 3.83 22.64
CA VAL A 353 39.19 5.15 22.85
C VAL A 353 38.65 5.79 24.13
N ASP A 354 39.50 5.97 25.12
CA ASP A 354 39.22 6.77 26.30
C ASP A 354 39.15 8.27 25.97
N GLY A 355 38.10 8.93 26.44
CA GLY A 355 37.95 10.38 26.29
C GLY A 355 37.65 10.87 24.87
N LEU A 356 37.14 10.00 23.99
CA LEU A 356 36.58 10.38 22.69
C LEU A 356 35.62 11.58 22.85
N ARG A 357 35.68 12.54 21.93
CA ARG A 357 34.79 13.70 21.89
C ARG A 357 33.80 13.55 20.74
N ILE A 358 32.53 13.85 21.00
CA ILE A 358 31.52 13.94 19.94
C ILE A 358 31.64 15.31 19.26
N TRP A 359 31.59 15.33 17.93
CA TRP A 359 31.56 16.54 17.12
C TRP A 359 30.70 16.33 15.87
N MET A 360 30.28 17.41 15.23
CA MET A 360 29.57 17.35 13.95
C MET A 360 30.50 17.90 12.86
N PRO A 361 31.04 17.06 11.95
CA PRO A 361 32.03 17.48 10.97
C PRO A 361 31.47 18.41 9.88
N SER A 362 30.16 18.34 9.60
CA SER A 362 29.54 19.05 8.48
C SER A 362 28.11 19.49 8.79
N LYS A 363 27.74 20.70 8.37
CA LYS A 363 26.34 21.14 8.36
C LYS A 363 25.48 20.34 7.38
N TYR A 364 26.06 19.81 6.31
CA TYR A 364 25.37 18.94 5.36
C TYR A 364 25.01 17.59 6.01
N LEU A 365 25.90 17.03 6.84
CA LEU A 365 25.59 15.83 7.64
C LEU A 365 24.47 16.11 8.64
N ALA A 366 24.51 17.24 9.34
CA ALA A 366 23.43 17.61 10.26
C ALA A 366 22.09 17.83 9.55
N MET A 367 22.06 18.46 8.36
CA MET A 367 20.84 18.58 7.55
C MET A 367 20.33 17.21 7.06
N GLY A 368 21.23 16.30 6.67
CA GLY A 368 20.89 14.92 6.31
C GLY A 368 20.27 14.13 7.48
N ILE A 369 20.87 14.24 8.67
CA ILE A 369 20.37 13.66 9.93
C ILE A 369 19.01 14.24 10.30
N GLY A 370 18.84 15.57 10.25
CA GLY A 370 17.56 16.23 10.51
C GLY A 370 16.46 15.77 9.54
N THR A 371 16.79 15.66 8.26
CA THR A 371 15.86 15.16 7.22
C THR A 371 15.48 13.70 7.49
N GLY A 372 16.47 12.84 7.75
CA GLY A 372 16.24 11.43 8.06
C GLY A 372 15.38 11.25 9.32
N THR A 373 15.59 12.05 10.37
CA THR A 373 14.78 11.98 11.58
C THR A 373 13.32 12.41 11.31
N GLU A 374 13.08 13.50 10.57
CA GLU A 374 11.72 13.93 10.17
C GLU A 374 11.02 12.96 9.21
N TYR A 375 11.79 12.16 8.45
CA TYR A 375 11.27 11.22 7.45
C TYR A 375 11.04 9.83 8.00
N PHE A 376 11.86 9.36 8.94
CA PHE A 376 11.88 7.97 9.38
C PHE A 376 11.74 7.83 10.91
N GLY A 377 11.75 8.93 11.65
CA GLY A 377 11.58 8.93 13.10
C GLY A 377 12.74 8.33 13.90
N LEU A 378 13.83 7.92 13.26
CA LEU A 378 15.02 7.43 13.97
C LEU A 378 15.72 8.57 14.72
N ASN A 379 16.20 8.26 15.93
CA ASN A 379 16.84 9.18 16.84
C ASN A 379 18.16 9.73 16.24
N PRO A 380 18.35 11.06 16.15
CA PRO A 380 19.60 11.62 15.62
C PRO A 380 20.82 11.23 16.46
N ASN A 381 20.65 11.03 17.78
CA ASN A 381 21.74 10.55 18.65
C ASN A 381 22.14 9.10 18.37
N PHE A 382 21.19 8.26 17.93
CA PHE A 382 21.48 6.89 17.48
C PHE A 382 22.33 6.92 16.21
N MET A 383 21.96 7.73 15.23
CA MET A 383 22.69 7.85 13.97
C MET A 383 24.09 8.45 14.17
N ILE A 384 24.24 9.44 15.04
CA ILE A 384 25.56 9.97 15.42
C ILE A 384 26.42 8.88 16.06
N GLY A 385 25.85 8.10 17.00
CA GLY A 385 26.50 6.93 17.60
C GLY A 385 26.93 5.87 16.57
N LEU A 386 26.05 5.53 15.63
CA LEU A 386 26.35 4.61 14.53
C LEU A 386 27.51 5.14 13.66
N SER A 387 27.49 6.42 13.28
CA SER A 387 28.55 7.03 12.48
C SER A 387 29.92 7.04 13.18
N ILE A 388 29.93 7.15 14.51
CA ILE A 388 31.14 7.02 15.35
C ILE A 388 31.59 5.56 15.36
N LYS A 389 30.65 4.64 15.60
CA LYS A 389 30.90 3.21 15.73
C LYS A 389 31.52 2.62 14.46
N GLU A 390 30.99 3.02 13.30
CA GLU A 390 31.26 2.42 11.99
C GLU A 390 32.42 3.10 11.22
N ASN A 391 32.59 4.42 11.31
CA ASN A 391 33.66 5.12 10.57
C ASN A 391 34.21 6.38 11.31
N PHE A 392 34.05 6.47 12.64
CA PHE A 392 34.47 7.63 13.44
C PHE A 392 33.98 9.01 12.94
N THR A 393 32.92 9.05 12.12
CA THR A 393 32.50 10.25 11.39
C THR A 393 32.25 11.43 12.34
N CYS A 394 31.46 11.20 13.39
CA CYS A 394 31.18 12.20 14.43
C CYS A 394 32.06 12.04 15.69
N GLY A 395 33.22 11.38 15.61
CA GLY A 395 34.08 11.04 16.75
C GLY A 395 35.51 11.54 16.62
N LEU A 396 35.93 12.40 17.55
CA LEU A 396 37.31 12.88 17.65
C LEU A 396 38.09 12.16 18.74
N VAL A 397 39.31 11.76 18.39
CA VAL A 397 40.19 11.00 19.26
C VAL A 397 41.27 11.93 19.85
N PRO A 398 41.49 11.90 21.18
CA PRO A 398 42.61 12.63 21.79
C PRO A 398 43.95 12.15 21.22
N LEU A 399 44.88 13.06 20.92
CA LEU A 399 46.20 12.71 20.35
C LEU A 399 47.02 11.85 21.33
N GLU A 400 46.79 12.02 22.62
CA GLU A 400 47.34 11.21 23.70
C GLU A 400 46.95 9.72 23.64
N ALA A 401 45.95 9.34 22.83
CA ALA A 401 45.60 7.95 22.53
C ALA A 401 46.41 7.33 21.36
N GLY A 402 47.36 8.07 20.77
CA GLY A 402 48.27 7.58 19.72
C GLY A 402 47.78 7.74 18.27
N TYR A 403 46.56 8.22 18.08
CA TYR A 403 45.97 8.51 16.76
C TYR A 403 46.51 9.82 16.18
N THR A 404 46.72 9.88 14.87
CA THR A 404 47.40 11.00 14.16
C THR A 404 46.77 11.40 12.81
N GLU A 405 45.62 10.81 12.48
CA GLU A 405 44.87 10.96 11.24
C GLU A 405 44.10 12.29 11.18
N ASN A 406 44.03 12.90 9.99
CA ASN A 406 43.18 14.06 9.67
C ASN A 406 43.11 15.13 10.79
N ILE A 407 44.25 15.62 11.28
CA ILE A 407 44.30 16.48 12.47
C ILE A 407 43.40 17.72 12.33
N VAL A 408 42.39 17.82 13.18
CA VAL A 408 41.48 18.98 13.28
C VAL A 408 41.70 19.76 14.58
N THR A 409 41.30 21.03 14.59
CA THR A 409 41.32 21.87 15.80
C THR A 409 39.89 22.24 16.19
N VAL A 410 39.49 21.87 17.42
CA VAL A 410 38.16 22.14 17.99
C VAL A 410 38.35 22.67 19.41
N ASP A 411 37.67 23.78 19.73
CA ASP A 411 37.84 24.55 20.97
C ASP A 411 39.32 24.91 21.27
N GLY A 412 40.13 25.12 20.24
CA GLY A 412 41.57 25.39 20.36
C GLY A 412 42.46 24.18 20.69
N LYS A 413 41.89 22.99 20.98
CA LYS A 413 42.64 21.73 21.12
C LYS A 413 42.74 21.01 19.77
N LYS A 414 43.88 20.38 19.49
CA LYS A 414 44.06 19.47 18.35
C LYS A 414 43.58 18.06 18.68
N TRP A 415 42.95 17.41 17.70
CA TRP A 415 42.41 16.05 17.81
C TRP A 415 42.76 15.26 16.55
N SER A 416 42.87 13.94 16.65
CA SER A 416 42.82 13.06 15.48
C SER A 416 41.37 12.84 15.09
N TRP A 417 41.11 12.78 13.79
CA TRP A 417 39.82 12.36 13.24
C TRP A 417 40.05 11.12 12.36
N PRO A 418 39.99 9.90 12.93
CA PRO A 418 40.32 8.66 12.21
C PRO A 418 39.21 8.18 11.26
N ILE A 419 38.45 9.10 10.67
CA ILE A 419 37.52 8.81 9.58
C ILE A 419 38.27 8.33 8.33
N GLN A 420 37.73 7.30 7.68
CA GLN A 420 38.08 6.95 6.31
C GLN A 420 37.22 7.81 5.37
N LYS A 421 37.66 9.04 5.09
CA LYS A 421 36.87 10.08 4.36
C LYS A 421 36.27 9.61 3.03
N LYS A 422 36.94 8.68 2.34
CA LYS A 422 36.54 8.12 1.04
C LYS A 422 36.26 6.62 1.11
N HIS A 423 35.76 6.12 2.24
CA HIS A 423 35.28 4.76 2.33
C HIS A 423 34.12 4.55 1.34
N PRO A 424 34.10 3.47 0.52
CA PRO A 424 33.03 3.24 -0.45
C PRO A 424 31.65 3.18 0.22
N ASP A 425 31.57 2.53 1.39
CA ASP A 425 30.34 2.38 2.16
C ASP A 425 30.05 3.58 3.11
N GLY A 426 30.79 4.68 2.92
CA GLY A 426 30.44 6.00 3.46
C GLY A 426 30.60 6.15 4.98
N PRO A 427 29.90 7.14 5.59
CA PRO A 427 30.04 7.49 7.01
C PRO A 427 29.31 6.54 7.98
N PHE A 428 28.48 5.62 7.47
CA PHE A 428 27.67 4.67 8.25
C PHE A 428 27.89 3.19 7.83
N GLN A 429 28.90 2.92 7.00
CA GLN A 429 29.26 1.59 6.49
C GLN A 429 28.10 0.83 5.83
N GLN A 430 27.30 1.52 5.00
CA GLN A 430 26.21 0.88 4.27
C GLN A 430 26.76 0.12 3.05
N GLU A 431 26.92 -1.20 3.18
CA GLU A 431 27.43 -2.06 2.10
C GLU A 431 26.59 -1.99 0.80
N LYS A 432 27.26 -2.05 -0.35
CA LYS A 432 26.62 -2.14 -1.67
C LYS A 432 25.58 -3.26 -1.82
N GLY A 433 25.76 -4.38 -1.12
CA GLY A 433 24.78 -5.48 -1.07
C GLY A 433 23.46 -5.07 -0.41
N ASN A 434 23.54 -4.41 0.75
CA ASN A 434 22.40 -3.86 1.47
C ASN A 434 21.69 -2.76 0.66
N PHE A 435 22.44 -1.81 0.09
CA PHE A 435 21.90 -0.74 -0.76
C PHE A 435 21.08 -1.29 -1.92
N ASN A 436 21.63 -2.27 -2.65
CA ASN A 436 20.96 -2.89 -3.79
C ASN A 436 19.68 -3.64 -3.40
N GLU A 437 19.56 -4.08 -2.15
CA GLU A 437 18.33 -4.73 -1.68
C GLU A 437 17.25 -3.70 -1.34
N ILE A 438 17.61 -2.62 -0.64
CA ILE A 438 16.73 -1.48 -0.36
C ILE A 438 16.22 -0.84 -1.66
N LYS A 439 17.09 -0.69 -2.68
CA LYS A 439 16.73 -0.22 -4.03
C LYS A 439 15.62 -1.05 -4.67
N LYS A 440 15.61 -2.38 -4.49
CA LYS A 440 14.55 -3.25 -5.03
C LYS A 440 13.25 -3.15 -4.24
N GLN A 441 13.35 -2.94 -2.92
CA GLN A 441 12.22 -3.01 -1.98
C GLN A 441 11.52 -1.67 -1.79
N TYR A 442 12.22 -0.55 -1.98
CA TYR A 442 11.70 0.82 -1.99
C TYR A 442 11.86 1.46 -3.38
N PRO A 443 11.06 1.05 -4.37
CA PRO A 443 11.12 1.61 -5.72
C PRO A 443 10.79 3.11 -5.74
N ASP A 444 10.06 3.64 -4.76
CA ASP A 444 9.65 5.04 -4.71
C ASP A 444 10.82 5.99 -4.39
N TYR A 445 11.76 5.57 -3.53
CA TYR A 445 12.97 6.34 -3.22
C TYR A 445 14.07 6.22 -4.27
N PHE A 446 14.21 5.04 -4.87
CA PHE A 446 15.34 4.74 -5.74
C PHE A 446 14.87 4.52 -7.19
N PRO A 447 15.28 5.38 -8.15
CA PRO A 447 15.12 5.07 -9.56
C PRO A 447 15.94 3.83 -9.92
N ASP A 448 15.58 3.16 -11.02
CA ASP A 448 16.23 1.91 -11.45
C ASP A 448 17.73 2.11 -11.79
N SER A 449 18.13 3.36 -12.07
CA SER A 449 19.50 3.82 -12.31
C SER A 449 20.28 4.24 -11.04
N ALA A 450 19.71 4.11 -9.84
CA ALA A 450 20.41 4.46 -8.60
C ALA A 450 21.55 3.48 -8.30
N GLU A 451 22.78 3.96 -8.23
CA GLU A 451 23.95 3.13 -7.89
C GLU A 451 24.52 3.56 -6.53
N HIS A 452 24.94 2.57 -5.73
CA HIS A 452 25.43 2.73 -4.35
C HIS A 452 26.42 3.88 -4.19
N GLU A 453 27.39 3.97 -5.09
CA GLU A 453 28.47 4.96 -5.08
C GLU A 453 27.98 6.41 -5.24
N ASN A 454 26.75 6.62 -5.74
CA ASN A 454 26.13 7.93 -5.90
C ASN A 454 25.23 8.36 -4.71
N TYR A 455 24.99 7.45 -3.75
CA TYR A 455 24.06 7.64 -2.64
C TYR A 455 24.68 7.35 -1.26
N VAL A 456 25.87 6.75 -1.21
CA VAL A 456 26.55 6.33 0.03
C VAL A 456 27.97 6.88 0.13
N THR A 457 28.74 6.82 -0.96
CA THR A 457 30.14 7.27 -0.97
C THR A 457 30.25 8.80 -0.91
N LEU A 458 31.09 9.31 0.00
CA LEU A 458 31.37 10.75 0.09
C LEU A 458 32.27 11.21 -1.07
N LYS A 459 31.97 12.37 -1.66
CA LYS A 459 32.70 12.92 -2.82
C LYS A 459 34.12 13.35 -2.43
N THR A 460 34.25 13.99 -1.27
CA THR A 460 35.51 14.44 -0.66
C THR A 460 35.65 13.97 0.78
N GLY A 461 34.54 13.93 1.53
CA GLY A 461 34.55 13.69 2.98
C GLY A 461 35.08 14.86 3.80
N GLU A 462 35.08 16.07 3.21
CA GLU A 462 35.44 17.32 3.89
C GLU A 462 34.21 18.04 4.47
N PRO A 463 34.35 18.95 5.46
CA PRO A 463 33.24 19.62 6.12
C PRO A 463 32.20 20.31 5.22
N ASP A 464 32.59 20.75 4.02
CA ASP A 464 31.76 21.44 3.04
C ASP A 464 31.13 20.51 1.99
N ASP A 465 31.33 19.19 2.09
CA ASP A 465 30.81 18.20 1.14
C ASP A 465 29.29 18.00 1.26
N PRO A 466 28.48 18.31 0.23
CA PRO A 466 27.04 18.09 0.29
C PRO A 466 26.63 16.60 0.31
N SER A 467 27.49 15.68 -0.15
CA SER A 467 27.16 14.24 -0.24
C SER A 467 26.83 13.59 1.12
N TYR A 468 27.25 14.20 2.23
CA TYR A 468 26.81 13.80 3.56
C TYR A 468 25.28 13.73 3.72
N ILE A 469 24.51 14.55 2.97
CA ILE A 469 23.04 14.53 3.01
C ILE A 469 22.50 13.19 2.50
N HIS A 470 22.92 12.77 1.30
CA HIS A 470 22.46 11.51 0.74
C HIS A 470 23.00 10.31 1.52
N ALA A 471 24.26 10.36 1.97
CA ALA A 471 24.85 9.28 2.73
C ALA A 471 24.10 9.02 4.05
N ALA A 472 23.63 10.08 4.72
CA ALA A 472 22.71 9.96 5.85
C ALA A 472 21.36 9.39 5.43
N MET A 473 20.66 10.00 4.46
CA MET A 473 19.32 9.58 4.02
C MET A 473 19.27 8.11 3.60
N SER A 474 20.24 7.63 2.82
CA SER A 474 20.37 6.22 2.40
C SER A 474 20.51 5.27 3.60
N SER A 475 21.26 5.70 4.63
CA SER A 475 21.49 4.91 5.84
C SER A 475 20.24 4.86 6.74
N TYR A 476 19.51 5.98 6.88
CA TYR A 476 18.19 6.00 7.54
C TYR A 476 17.19 5.06 6.84
N MET A 477 17.15 5.05 5.51
CA MET A 477 16.32 4.12 4.73
C MET A 477 16.70 2.65 5.00
N SER A 478 17.99 2.32 5.12
CA SER A 478 18.45 0.98 5.46
C SER A 478 17.96 0.50 6.83
N LEU A 479 18.14 1.33 7.86
CA LEU A 479 17.69 1.00 9.21
C LEU A 479 16.16 0.88 9.28
N THR A 480 15.46 1.72 8.53
CA THR A 480 13.99 1.64 8.38
C THR A 480 13.58 0.35 7.69
N MET A 481 14.28 -0.09 6.65
CA MET A 481 14.09 -1.40 6.01
C MET A 481 14.23 -2.55 7.01
N THR A 482 15.30 -2.54 7.82
CA THR A 482 15.55 -3.57 8.83
C THR A 482 14.43 -3.62 9.87
N ARG A 483 13.94 -2.45 10.31
CA ARG A 483 12.81 -2.33 11.24
C ARG A 483 11.50 -2.85 10.61
N GLU A 484 11.13 -2.34 9.43
CA GLU A 484 9.95 -2.79 8.67
C GLU A 484 9.95 -4.31 8.45
N PHE A 485 11.10 -4.89 8.13
CA PHE A 485 11.23 -6.33 7.88
C PHE A 485 10.97 -7.16 9.13
N LEU A 486 11.49 -6.75 10.30
CA LEU A 486 11.18 -7.41 11.58
C LEU A 486 9.68 -7.34 11.93
N TYR A 487 9.03 -6.21 11.61
CA TYR A 487 7.59 -6.00 11.76
C TYR A 487 6.74 -6.82 10.76
N ALA A 488 7.22 -7.02 9.53
CA ALA A 488 6.47 -7.66 8.44
C ALA A 488 6.41 -9.19 8.52
N ILE A 489 7.33 -9.82 9.26
CA ILE A 489 7.38 -11.29 9.46
C ILE A 489 6.30 -11.72 10.48
N PRO A 490 5.25 -12.46 10.07
CA PRO A 490 4.15 -12.80 10.97
C PRO A 490 4.56 -13.57 12.23
N ASN A 491 5.47 -14.55 12.11
CA ASN A 491 5.93 -15.37 13.23
C ASN A 491 6.76 -14.60 14.27
N ASN A 492 7.29 -13.41 13.93
CA ASN A 492 7.97 -12.57 14.92
C ASN A 492 7.01 -12.01 15.96
N ASP A 493 5.77 -11.69 15.57
CA ASP A 493 4.79 -11.00 16.41
C ASP A 493 5.37 -9.72 17.05
N PHE A 494 6.18 -9.00 16.26
CA PHE A 494 7.17 -8.03 16.76
C PHE A 494 6.52 -6.85 17.52
N SER A 495 5.37 -6.35 17.04
CA SER A 495 4.59 -5.32 17.73
C SER A 495 4.19 -5.75 19.16
N ARG A 496 3.72 -6.99 19.34
CA ARG A 496 3.36 -7.51 20.67
C ARG A 496 4.60 -7.75 21.52
N VAL A 497 5.67 -8.32 20.94
CA VAL A 497 6.95 -8.54 21.63
C VAL A 497 7.49 -7.22 22.21
N LEU A 498 7.52 -6.13 21.43
CA LEU A 498 7.99 -4.83 21.92
C LEU A 498 7.07 -4.24 22.99
N LYS A 499 5.76 -4.45 22.88
CA LYS A 499 4.77 -3.98 23.88
C LYS A 499 4.86 -4.74 25.21
N GLU A 500 5.26 -6.00 25.18
CA GLU A 500 5.38 -6.87 26.37
C GLU A 500 6.80 -6.89 26.97
N ALA A 501 7.81 -6.40 26.25
CA ALA A 501 9.21 -6.43 26.67
C ALA A 501 9.48 -5.56 27.91
N LYS A 502 10.22 -6.13 28.88
CA LYS A 502 10.67 -5.43 30.09
C LYS A 502 11.94 -4.62 29.92
N ASP A 503 12.81 -4.99 28.98
CA ASP A 503 13.98 -4.19 28.61
C ASP A 503 13.54 -2.91 27.88
N PRO A 504 13.74 -1.71 28.45
CA PRO A 504 13.32 -0.47 27.80
C PRO A 504 14.10 -0.17 26.51
N TRP A 505 15.20 -0.88 26.22
CA TRP A 505 16.00 -0.80 25.00
C TRP A 505 15.68 -1.89 23.97
N ALA A 506 14.66 -2.74 24.19
CA ALA A 506 14.36 -3.91 23.35
C ALA A 506 14.38 -3.63 21.84
N GLU A 507 13.66 -2.60 21.38
CA GLU A 507 13.60 -2.26 19.95
C GLU A 507 14.96 -1.84 19.38
N PHE A 508 15.72 -1.02 20.12
CA PHE A 508 17.08 -0.63 19.76
C PHE A 508 18.00 -1.85 19.66
N VAL A 509 18.02 -2.71 20.69
CA VAL A 509 18.87 -3.90 20.73
C VAL A 509 18.57 -4.85 19.56
N LEU A 510 17.30 -5.07 19.25
CA LEU A 510 16.87 -6.01 18.21
C LEU A 510 17.13 -5.45 16.80
N VAL A 511 16.84 -4.16 16.54
CA VAL A 511 17.07 -3.53 15.24
C VAL A 511 18.56 -3.29 14.98
N ASP A 512 19.33 -2.81 15.97
CA ASP A 512 20.77 -2.58 15.84
C ASP A 512 21.54 -3.89 15.63
N ASN A 513 21.18 -4.97 16.34
CA ASN A 513 21.74 -6.30 16.08
C ASN A 513 21.39 -6.79 14.67
N ALA A 514 20.13 -6.63 14.24
CA ALA A 514 19.69 -7.05 12.91
C ALA A 514 20.36 -6.24 11.77
N TYR A 515 20.72 -4.98 12.02
CA TYR A 515 21.52 -4.16 11.12
C TYR A 515 22.98 -4.65 11.09
N ASN A 516 23.67 -4.67 12.24
CA ASN A 516 25.10 -5.01 12.33
C ASN A 516 25.42 -6.48 11.97
N ARG A 517 24.49 -7.41 12.18
CA ARG A 517 24.70 -8.87 12.02
C ARG A 517 23.83 -9.52 10.95
N GLY A 518 22.96 -8.75 10.30
CA GLY A 518 21.95 -9.23 9.36
C GLY A 518 20.75 -9.90 10.05
N VAL A 519 19.54 -9.62 9.56
CA VAL A 519 18.29 -10.08 10.19
C VAL A 519 18.23 -11.60 10.33
N TYR A 520 18.68 -12.36 9.31
CA TYR A 520 18.73 -13.82 9.37
C TYR A 520 19.58 -14.35 10.54
N GLY A 521 20.66 -13.66 10.91
CA GLY A 521 21.51 -14.02 12.06
C GLY A 521 20.84 -13.77 13.42
N LEU A 522 19.86 -12.87 13.48
CA LEU A 522 18.99 -12.67 14.64
C LEU A 522 17.88 -13.75 14.69
N LEU A 523 17.22 -14.02 13.55
CA LEU A 523 16.13 -15.00 13.46
C LEU A 523 16.59 -16.42 13.78
N GLN A 524 17.79 -16.82 13.35
CA GLN A 524 18.39 -18.14 13.66
C GLN A 524 18.58 -18.39 15.17
N ARG A 525 18.57 -17.35 16.00
CA ARG A 525 18.63 -17.47 17.48
C ARG A 525 17.26 -17.71 18.12
N LYS A 526 16.17 -17.74 17.33
CA LYS A 526 14.81 -18.10 17.76
C LYS A 526 14.23 -17.25 18.90
N LEU A 527 14.72 -16.00 19.03
CA LEU A 527 14.26 -15.03 20.04
C LEU A 527 12.75 -14.86 20.00
N PHE A 528 12.18 -14.75 18.80
CA PHE A 528 10.76 -14.53 18.59
C PHE A 528 9.92 -15.80 18.58
N THR A 529 10.52 -17.00 18.43
CA THR A 529 9.78 -18.27 18.36
C THR A 529 9.94 -19.06 19.67
N GLU A 530 10.97 -19.90 19.77
CA GLU A 530 11.22 -20.80 20.91
C GLU A 530 11.57 -20.07 22.21
N HIS A 531 12.04 -18.82 22.15
CA HIS A 531 12.53 -18.09 23.31
C HIS A 531 11.72 -16.82 23.64
N ARG A 532 10.51 -16.67 23.07
CA ARG A 532 9.69 -15.46 23.20
C ARG A 532 9.40 -15.09 24.66
N ASP A 533 9.11 -16.06 25.52
CA ASP A 533 8.84 -15.81 26.95
C ASP A 533 10.07 -15.30 27.69
N LYS A 534 11.27 -15.78 27.36
CA LYS A 534 12.53 -15.25 27.90
C LYS A 534 12.81 -13.85 27.35
N LEU A 535 12.53 -13.61 26.06
CA LEU A 535 12.73 -12.33 25.40
C LEU A 535 11.91 -11.22 26.08
N ILE A 536 10.60 -11.40 26.22
CA ILE A 536 9.73 -10.37 26.81
C ILE A 536 10.02 -10.15 28.31
N ASN A 537 10.47 -11.19 29.03
CA ASN A 537 10.76 -11.10 30.46
C ASN A 537 12.18 -10.62 30.80
N SER A 538 13.08 -10.55 29.83
CA SER A 538 14.43 -10.02 30.04
C SER A 538 14.42 -8.52 30.33
N THR A 539 15.27 -8.08 31.26
CA THR A 539 15.53 -6.65 31.54
C THR A 539 16.78 -6.12 30.83
N ASP A 540 17.51 -6.98 30.14
CA ASP A 540 18.73 -6.69 29.38
C ASP A 540 18.86 -7.77 28.29
N ILE A 541 18.09 -7.58 27.20
CA ILE A 541 17.98 -8.54 26.09
C ILE A 541 19.34 -8.73 25.43
N ASN A 542 20.14 -7.66 25.39
CA ASN A 542 21.48 -7.69 24.83
C ASN A 542 22.37 -8.72 25.55
N LYS A 543 22.44 -8.63 26.88
CA LYS A 543 23.19 -9.56 27.72
C LYS A 543 22.60 -10.97 27.73
N ASP A 544 21.29 -11.10 27.91
CA ASP A 544 20.64 -12.40 28.07
C ASP A 544 20.67 -13.26 26.79
N PHE A 545 20.86 -12.64 25.61
CA PHE A 545 20.95 -13.31 24.32
C PHE A 545 22.29 -13.12 23.60
N ASN A 546 23.30 -12.52 24.23
CA ASN A 546 24.63 -12.23 23.67
C ASN A 546 24.55 -11.49 22.32
N LEU A 547 23.88 -10.34 22.28
CA LEU A 547 23.60 -9.57 21.05
C LEU A 547 24.58 -8.43 20.78
N SER A 548 25.64 -8.24 21.59
CA SER A 548 26.56 -7.08 21.58
C SER A 548 27.12 -6.68 20.20
N GLY A 549 27.07 -7.55 19.19
CA GLY A 549 27.53 -7.26 17.83
C GLY A 549 29.05 -7.31 17.72
N PHE A 550 29.60 -6.76 16.63
CA PHE A 550 31.05 -6.70 16.48
C PHE A 550 31.67 -5.57 17.33
N ALA A 551 32.64 -5.93 18.18
CA ALA A 551 33.33 -5.02 19.09
C ALA A 551 32.36 -4.15 19.93
N ASN A 552 31.41 -4.80 20.60
CA ASN A 552 30.42 -4.19 21.50
C ASN A 552 29.60 -3.06 20.83
N HIS A 553 29.13 -3.32 19.60
CA HIS A 553 28.38 -2.39 18.76
C HIS A 553 27.23 -1.72 19.53
N ILE A 554 26.36 -2.53 20.12
CA ILE A 554 25.18 -2.09 20.87
C ILE A 554 25.60 -1.19 22.04
N GLU A 555 26.56 -1.62 22.86
CA GLU A 555 26.98 -0.90 24.06
C GLU A 555 27.62 0.45 23.71
N ASN A 556 28.43 0.51 22.65
CA ASN A 556 29.04 1.75 22.17
C ASN A 556 27.97 2.79 21.79
N ILE A 557 27.02 2.40 20.94
CA ILE A 557 25.96 3.31 20.48
C ILE A 557 25.02 3.68 21.63
N GLN A 558 24.65 2.72 22.49
CA GLN A 558 23.82 2.97 23.67
C GLN A 558 24.47 4.00 24.61
N ASN A 559 25.79 3.93 24.80
CA ASN A 559 26.53 4.87 25.63
C ASN A 559 26.65 6.27 24.98
N VAL A 560 26.80 6.35 23.65
CA VAL A 560 26.70 7.62 22.91
C VAL A 560 25.32 8.26 23.11
N ILE A 561 24.23 7.51 22.90
CA ILE A 561 22.86 8.01 23.08
C ILE A 561 22.67 8.55 24.51
N LYS A 562 23.07 7.80 25.54
CA LYS A 562 22.97 8.23 26.94
C LYS A 562 23.76 9.52 27.23
N ALA A 563 24.98 9.63 26.71
CA ALA A 563 25.81 10.81 26.92
C ALA A 563 25.23 12.05 26.23
N MET A 564 24.74 11.90 24.99
CA MET A 564 24.10 12.99 24.24
C MET A 564 22.76 13.41 24.86
N ASP A 565 21.89 12.48 25.24
CA ASP A 565 20.60 12.78 25.87
C ASP A 565 20.77 13.43 27.27
N SER A 566 21.97 13.36 27.87
CA SER A 566 22.31 14.01 29.15
C SER A 566 22.97 15.39 29.01
N GLU A 567 23.38 15.81 27.81
CA GLU A 567 24.12 17.05 27.57
C GLU A 567 23.19 18.27 27.59
N THR A 568 23.57 19.31 28.33
CA THR A 568 22.74 20.47 28.70
C THR A 568 23.33 21.82 28.31
N GLU A 569 24.62 21.87 27.95
CA GLU A 569 25.36 23.10 27.69
C GLU A 569 25.76 23.24 26.22
N ASN A 570 26.19 22.15 25.59
CA ASN A 570 26.80 22.18 24.25
C ASN A 570 25.92 21.50 23.19
N PHE A 571 25.34 22.30 22.30
CA PHE A 571 24.52 21.83 21.18
C PHE A 571 25.09 22.35 19.86
N TYR A 572 25.04 21.54 18.81
CA TYR A 572 25.44 21.96 17.48
C TYR A 572 24.47 23.02 16.92
N ASP A 573 25.05 24.02 16.27
CA ASP A 573 24.36 24.93 15.36
C ASP A 573 25.35 25.37 14.26
N ALA A 574 24.83 25.83 13.13
CA ALA A 574 25.62 26.34 12.01
C ALA A 574 24.80 27.33 11.18
N ASN A 575 25.48 28.32 10.61
CA ASN A 575 24.86 29.25 9.66
C ASN A 575 24.61 28.54 8.33
N ILE A 576 23.34 28.48 7.93
CA ILE A 576 22.90 28.00 6.61
C ILE A 576 22.67 29.23 5.73
N THR A 577 23.43 29.32 4.63
CA THR A 577 23.19 30.30 3.55
C THR A 577 22.21 29.73 2.52
N TRP A 578 21.65 30.58 1.65
CA TRP A 578 20.83 30.09 0.55
C TRP A 578 21.60 29.17 -0.41
N ASN A 579 22.91 29.36 -0.56
CA ASN A 579 23.75 28.45 -1.38
C ASN A 579 23.87 27.05 -0.74
N ASP A 580 23.91 26.97 0.59
CA ASP A 580 23.86 25.68 1.29
C ASP A 580 22.50 24.99 1.07
N MET A 581 21.39 25.74 1.07
CA MET A 581 20.06 25.21 0.73
C MET A 581 19.97 24.75 -0.74
N GLU A 582 20.54 25.49 -1.68
CA GLU A 582 20.64 25.07 -3.09
C GLU A 582 21.43 23.76 -3.25
N ASN A 583 22.49 23.56 -2.47
CA ASN A 583 23.21 22.29 -2.43
C ASN A 583 22.37 21.19 -1.75
N TYR A 584 21.67 21.51 -0.66
CA TYR A 584 20.76 20.57 0.00
C TYR A 584 19.68 20.03 -0.96
N PHE A 585 19.03 20.89 -1.74
CA PHE A 585 18.03 20.45 -2.71
C PHE A 585 18.61 19.55 -3.81
N LYS A 586 19.86 19.74 -4.25
CA LYS A 586 20.49 18.87 -5.26
C LYS A 586 20.63 17.44 -4.75
N GLU A 587 21.07 17.28 -3.50
CA GLU A 587 21.29 15.96 -2.90
C GLU A 587 19.95 15.31 -2.47
N LEU A 588 18.98 16.09 -1.98
CA LEU A 588 17.63 15.60 -1.71
C LEU A 588 16.90 15.13 -2.99
N ARG A 589 17.12 15.80 -4.14
CA ARG A 589 16.47 15.48 -5.42
C ARG A 589 16.80 14.08 -5.92
N LEU A 590 17.91 13.48 -5.49
CA LEU A 590 18.28 12.10 -5.82
C LEU A 590 17.16 11.10 -5.46
N TYR A 591 16.56 11.25 -4.27
CA TYR A 591 15.46 10.41 -3.77
C TYR A 591 14.10 10.66 -4.43
N TYR A 592 14.04 11.63 -5.34
CA TYR A 592 12.88 11.93 -6.18
C TYR A 592 13.23 11.78 -7.67
N GLY A 593 14.23 10.93 -7.98
CA GLY A 593 14.73 10.67 -9.33
C GLY A 593 13.72 10.04 -10.30
N ARG A 594 12.54 9.61 -9.83
CA ARG A 594 11.39 9.24 -10.68
C ARG A 594 10.53 10.44 -11.09
N ASN A 595 10.98 11.67 -10.83
CA ASN A 595 10.35 12.93 -11.22
C ASN A 595 8.93 13.14 -10.64
N VAL A 596 8.74 12.69 -9.38
CA VAL A 596 7.55 12.99 -8.56
C VAL A 596 8.05 13.55 -7.23
N PRO A 597 7.85 14.85 -6.93
CA PRO A 597 7.21 15.86 -7.79
C PRO A 597 8.02 16.14 -9.07
N ASN A 598 7.37 16.70 -10.08
CA ASN A 598 8.02 17.05 -11.35
C ASN A 598 8.91 18.31 -11.20
N ASP A 599 9.67 18.69 -12.25
CA ASP A 599 10.59 19.84 -12.16
C ASP A 599 9.89 21.20 -11.95
N GLU A 600 8.67 21.41 -12.46
CA GLU A 600 7.90 22.65 -12.20
C GLU A 600 7.46 22.71 -10.73
N GLU A 601 6.95 21.60 -10.22
CA GLU A 601 6.56 21.43 -8.82
C GLU A 601 7.76 21.55 -7.86
N TRP A 602 8.92 20.99 -8.22
CA TRP A 602 10.17 21.12 -7.46
C TRP A 602 10.67 22.58 -7.44
N ASN A 603 10.54 23.31 -8.55
CA ASN A 603 10.87 24.74 -8.57
C ASN A 603 9.86 25.57 -7.76
N ALA A 604 8.57 25.22 -7.78
CA ALA A 604 7.56 25.86 -6.91
C ALA A 604 7.86 25.63 -5.42
N MET A 605 8.23 24.41 -5.04
CA MET A 605 8.73 24.08 -3.70
C MET A 605 9.92 24.95 -3.30
N LYS A 606 10.97 25.02 -4.13
CA LYS A 606 12.15 25.85 -3.86
C LYS A 606 11.78 27.33 -3.67
N ASN A 607 10.83 27.85 -4.44
CA ASN A 607 10.34 29.22 -4.31
C ASN A 607 9.60 29.47 -2.98
N ASP A 608 8.81 28.52 -2.48
CA ASP A 608 8.19 28.60 -1.15
C ASP A 608 9.25 28.52 -0.04
N VAL A 609 10.21 27.59 -0.13
CA VAL A 609 11.29 27.49 0.87
C VAL A 609 12.18 28.74 0.83
N LYS A 610 12.39 29.37 -0.34
CA LYS A 610 13.10 30.65 -0.45
C LYS A 610 12.35 31.78 0.27
N ARG A 611 11.04 31.91 0.06
CA ARG A 611 10.21 32.87 0.81
C ARG A 611 10.29 32.63 2.31
N ALA A 612 10.24 31.36 2.76
CA ALA A 612 10.36 31.02 4.17
C ALA A 612 11.75 31.36 4.74
N TYR A 613 12.82 31.05 4.01
CA TYR A 613 14.19 31.44 4.33
C TYR A 613 14.32 32.96 4.48
N ASP A 614 13.77 33.74 3.55
CA ASP A 614 13.83 35.23 3.58
C ASP A 614 12.94 35.86 4.67
N VAL A 615 12.04 35.08 5.28
CA VAL A 615 11.29 35.48 6.48
C VAL A 615 12.10 35.17 7.73
N LEU A 616 12.63 33.95 7.86
CA LEU A 616 13.36 33.49 9.05
C LEU A 616 14.75 34.16 9.17
N SER A 617 15.45 34.40 8.06
CA SER A 617 16.80 34.99 8.07
C SER A 617 16.83 36.40 8.67
N LYS A 618 15.70 37.12 8.66
CA LYS A 618 15.55 38.45 9.29
C LYS A 618 15.82 38.43 10.79
N HIS A 619 15.62 37.29 11.47
CA HIS A 619 16.00 37.14 12.88
C HIS A 619 17.53 37.25 13.08
N TRP A 620 18.31 36.81 12.08
CA TRP A 620 19.76 36.65 12.13
C TRP A 620 20.53 37.74 11.34
N GLY A 621 19.84 38.77 10.83
CA GLY A 621 20.44 39.85 10.04
C GLY A 621 20.20 39.77 8.53
N GLY A 622 19.58 38.69 8.03
CA GLY A 622 19.05 38.55 6.67
C GLY A 622 19.90 37.73 5.70
N ASP A 623 21.17 37.45 6.03
CA ASP A 623 22.11 36.73 5.18
C ASP A 623 22.09 35.20 5.38
N HIS A 624 21.77 34.72 6.58
CA HIS A 624 21.72 33.30 6.95
C HIS A 624 20.49 32.94 7.80
N VAL A 625 20.25 31.63 7.97
CA VAL A 625 19.37 31.07 9.01
C VAL A 625 20.17 30.13 9.93
N SER A 626 19.62 29.79 11.10
CA SER A 626 20.22 28.79 11.99
C SER A 626 19.84 27.37 11.56
N LEU A 627 20.80 26.46 11.57
CA LEU A 627 20.56 25.03 11.38
C LEU A 627 19.74 24.45 12.53
N ARG A 628 20.06 24.83 13.77
CA ARG A 628 19.36 24.34 14.96
C ARG A 628 17.92 24.81 15.00
N TYR A 629 17.67 26.11 14.79
CA TYR A 629 16.35 26.72 15.01
C TYR A 629 15.44 26.67 13.78
N ASP A 630 15.97 26.87 12.57
CA ASP A 630 15.14 27.14 11.39
C ASP A 630 15.08 25.99 10.37
N PHE A 631 16.06 25.08 10.35
CA PHE A 631 16.15 24.06 9.31
C PHE A 631 14.92 23.14 9.25
N LEU A 632 14.42 22.64 10.40
CA LEU A 632 13.22 21.78 10.41
C LEU A 632 11.98 22.51 9.90
N THR A 633 11.87 23.83 10.11
CA THR A 633 10.78 24.64 9.57
C THR A 633 10.89 24.78 8.06
N LEU A 634 12.10 25.03 7.52
CA LEU A 634 12.34 25.04 6.07
C LEU A 634 12.09 23.67 5.43
N LEU A 635 12.45 22.60 6.12
CA LEU A 635 12.15 21.23 5.70
C LEU A 635 10.63 20.97 5.70
N ARG A 636 9.89 21.34 6.74
CA ARG A 636 8.42 21.19 6.77
C ARG A 636 7.72 22.04 5.70
N VAL A 637 8.31 23.15 5.25
CA VAL A 637 7.85 23.92 4.06
C VAL A 637 8.13 23.15 2.77
N CYS A 638 9.32 22.56 2.63
CA CYS A 638 9.70 21.69 1.53
C CYS A 638 8.73 20.50 1.41
N GLU A 639 8.50 19.79 2.52
CA GLU A 639 7.63 18.61 2.64
C GLU A 639 6.19 18.85 2.18
N LYS A 640 5.64 20.06 2.31
CA LYS A 640 4.29 20.34 1.79
C LYS A 640 4.17 20.06 0.29
N HIS A 641 5.26 20.16 -0.47
CA HIS A 641 5.30 19.89 -1.92
C HIS A 641 5.74 18.49 -2.30
N LEU A 642 6.17 17.68 -1.32
CA LEU A 642 6.59 16.31 -1.52
C LEU A 642 5.39 15.36 -1.29
N PRO A 643 5.52 14.07 -1.64
CA PRO A 643 4.50 13.07 -1.32
C PRO A 643 4.19 13.03 0.19
N GLU A 644 2.91 12.85 0.54
CA GLU A 644 2.42 13.00 1.92
C GLU A 644 2.92 11.90 2.85
N ASP A 645 2.92 10.64 2.40
CA ASP A 645 3.56 9.54 3.11
C ASP A 645 5.05 9.48 2.75
N LYS A 646 5.90 9.77 3.75
CA LYS A 646 7.36 9.68 3.67
C LYS A 646 7.90 8.33 4.19
N GLN A 647 7.06 7.30 4.30
CA GLN A 647 7.41 5.93 4.67
C GLN A 647 6.62 4.93 3.78
N PRO A 648 6.86 4.92 2.45
CA PRO A 648 6.15 4.07 1.51
C PRO A 648 6.33 2.59 1.87
N ALA A 649 5.30 1.78 1.68
CA ALA A 649 5.37 0.36 2.04
C ALA A 649 6.44 -0.40 1.22
N PRO A 650 7.34 -1.18 1.84
CA PRO A 650 8.25 -2.05 1.10
C PRO A 650 7.49 -3.04 0.21
N THR A 651 7.95 -3.24 -1.02
CA THR A 651 7.19 -3.94 -2.05
C THR A 651 8.10 -4.69 -3.05
N GLY A 652 7.50 -5.32 -4.06
CA GLY A 652 8.22 -6.10 -5.08
C GLY A 652 8.52 -7.54 -4.68
N THR A 653 9.00 -8.34 -5.65
CA THR A 653 9.25 -9.78 -5.50
C THR A 653 10.27 -10.09 -4.40
N SER A 654 11.38 -9.35 -4.35
CA SER A 654 12.47 -9.56 -3.39
C SER A 654 11.98 -9.48 -1.93
N TRP A 655 11.13 -8.49 -1.64
CA TRP A 655 10.47 -8.33 -0.34
C TRP A 655 9.58 -9.53 0.02
N ILE A 656 8.74 -9.97 -0.92
CA ILE A 656 7.83 -11.12 -0.74
C ILE A 656 8.64 -12.38 -0.43
N GLU A 657 9.68 -12.65 -1.21
CA GLU A 657 10.54 -13.83 -1.05
C GLU A 657 11.26 -13.82 0.30
N GLN A 658 11.84 -12.68 0.70
CA GLN A 658 12.52 -12.54 1.98
C GLN A 658 11.56 -12.69 3.17
N VAL A 659 10.37 -12.08 3.16
CA VAL A 659 9.41 -12.20 4.28
C VAL A 659 8.90 -13.63 4.39
N ASN A 660 8.59 -14.30 3.28
CA ASN A 660 8.20 -15.72 3.30
C ASN A 660 9.35 -16.62 3.81
N SER A 661 10.58 -16.38 3.35
CA SER A 661 11.77 -17.14 3.78
C SER A 661 12.02 -16.98 5.28
N ALA A 662 12.07 -15.75 5.77
CA ALA A 662 12.27 -15.41 7.17
C ALA A 662 11.15 -15.96 8.07
N ASN A 663 9.89 -15.93 7.63
CA ASN A 663 8.77 -16.47 8.40
C ASN A 663 8.86 -18.01 8.59
N ASN A 664 9.55 -18.72 7.70
CA ASN A 664 9.71 -20.17 7.79
C ASN A 664 10.90 -20.62 8.67
N ILE A 665 11.62 -19.67 9.29
CA ILE A 665 12.67 -19.96 10.28
C ILE A 665 11.99 -20.22 11.63
N ASN A 666 11.78 -21.50 11.92
CA ASN A 666 11.22 -21.99 13.19
C ASN A 666 12.28 -21.99 14.29
#